data_AF-A0A8D8C3C8-F1
#
_entry.id   AF-A0A8D8C3C8-F1
#
_cell.length_a   1.000
_cell.length_b   1.000
_cell.length_c   1.000
_cell.angle_alpha   90.00
_cell.angle_beta   90.00
_cell.angle_gamma   90.00
#
_symmetry.space_group_name_H-M   'P 1'
#
loop_
_entity.id
_entity.type
_entity.pdbx_description
1 polymer ?
#
loop_
_entity_poly.entity_id
_entity_poly.type
_entity_poly.pdbx_seq_one_letter_code
_entity_poly.pdbx_strand_id
1 'polypeptide(L)'
;MQVMYLSDAVQLAGCTIINGTLQIRLLDDHPNVLEELRENLGGIEEIMGYLKVYRSNTLSSLDFLENLAVIHGLHLGNDNYSLMVYENANLQKLWNFEFKSSLRLLAGSMYFVYNPLLCYSQVRLLQGITMYNSTNDLIDRNTLGFMQSCNVVPLVIRFAVLSSRNVTISWTKYRPQQKQQLVGFIIYFTATEFKRSPHDGRDICSEYSWQSKLVLMKEIVSEGAYYSYNLTGLKPSTRYAYYVKTYISDDSPTNTTTTDMRIGQSDVKYFVTKIDRPTQPLTVYTVRKTDHSITFSWKILTSEVRLVKRFMVDVFIQPDERALLDQRNYCVHPHDFENDESDGDVFKTLSETCTAEQCCTGNDFMANVPDMSRKKRSTTANQPSFLQDEFQQKMYSFLEGPPAQDPVVTPHRAKRDSELVNRVHNHSFDATLGEFTVSNLLPYTYYTFQLFACSADELEFCSAYSIYSDRTAPSPVVGTLTLTVIKQPEGSSHIVLTFTEPVLVNGAVVAYNIELKSIAQTVSVERRECITRLQHEQAGGRYVFGNLTAGEYMVRARVISLAGPAPFSDWYFAEVVWREPLKEDNSVRNGLITFGVLLGLSVVLIGLYAAYHRFKTHHDDKAPLVEDDGNALVDEDGFVDCALR
;
A
#
# COMPACT_ATOMS: atom_id res chain seq x y z
N MET A 1 0.30 28.87 -55.61
CA MET A 1 0.26 29.12 -54.16
C MET A 1 0.17 27.80 -53.44
N GLN A 2 0.89 27.66 -52.33
CA GLN A 2 0.93 26.42 -51.55
C GLN A 2 0.45 26.72 -50.12
N VAL A 3 -0.56 25.99 -49.66
CA VAL A 3 -1.11 26.05 -48.31
C VAL A 3 -0.53 24.88 -47.52
N MET A 4 0.37 25.17 -46.58
CA MET A 4 0.96 24.17 -45.68
C MET A 4 0.45 24.34 -44.24
N TYR A 5 0.11 25.57 -43.87
CA TYR A 5 -0.39 25.95 -42.55
C TYR A 5 -1.69 26.76 -42.68
N LEU A 6 -2.49 26.83 -41.61
CA LEU A 6 -3.73 27.64 -41.59
C LEU A 6 -3.46 29.12 -41.87
N SER A 7 -2.32 29.65 -41.42
CA SER A 7 -1.90 31.03 -41.71
C SER A 7 -1.68 31.31 -43.20
N ASP A 8 -1.35 30.30 -44.01
CA ASP A 8 -1.25 30.43 -45.47
C ASP A 8 -2.64 30.56 -46.10
N ALA A 9 -3.64 29.87 -45.53
CA ALA A 9 -5.02 29.93 -46.00
C ALA A 9 -5.65 31.31 -45.72
N VAL A 10 -5.33 31.93 -44.58
CA VAL A 10 -5.82 33.28 -44.23
C VAL A 10 -5.46 34.32 -45.29
N GLN A 11 -4.32 34.17 -45.98
CA GLN A 11 -3.93 35.08 -47.07
C GLN A 11 -4.85 34.98 -48.30
N LEU A 12 -5.65 33.91 -48.40
CA LEU A 12 -6.63 33.67 -49.45
C LEU A 12 -8.07 34.00 -49.01
N ALA A 13 -8.26 34.48 -47.78
CA ALA A 13 -9.57 34.85 -47.27
C ALA A 13 -10.23 35.90 -48.16
N GLY A 14 -11.46 35.60 -48.61
CA GLY A 14 -12.23 36.45 -49.51
C GLY A 14 -11.81 36.40 -50.99
N CYS A 15 -10.83 35.59 -51.37
CA CYS A 15 -10.49 35.38 -52.77
C CYS A 15 -11.55 34.52 -53.47
N THR A 16 -12.02 34.97 -54.64
CA THR A 16 -12.92 34.19 -55.52
C THR A 16 -12.18 33.54 -56.68
N ILE A 17 -11.10 34.17 -57.16
CA ILE A 17 -10.31 33.68 -58.30
C ILE A 17 -8.85 33.55 -57.90
N ILE A 18 -8.29 32.36 -58.06
CA ILE A 18 -6.86 32.10 -57.90
C ILE A 18 -6.19 32.22 -59.27
N ASN A 19 -5.48 33.32 -59.50
CA ASN A 19 -4.66 33.53 -60.70
C ASN A 19 -3.33 32.76 -60.60
N GLY A 20 -3.42 31.44 -60.61
CA GLY A 20 -2.30 30.52 -60.47
C GLY A 20 -2.77 29.11 -60.09
N THR A 21 -1.87 28.29 -59.57
CA THR A 21 -2.18 26.94 -59.08
C THR A 21 -2.46 26.98 -57.57
N LEU A 22 -3.34 26.10 -57.08
CA LEU A 22 -3.58 25.91 -55.65
C LEU A 22 -3.07 24.53 -55.23
N GLN A 23 -2.09 24.51 -54.33
CA GLN A 23 -1.55 23.28 -53.76
C GLN A 23 -1.85 23.25 -52.25
N ILE A 24 -2.44 22.18 -51.76
CA ILE A 24 -2.75 21.96 -50.35
C ILE A 24 -1.92 20.77 -49.88
N ARG A 25 -0.98 21.05 -48.98
CA ARG A 25 -0.16 20.06 -48.28
C ARG A 25 -0.17 20.41 -46.80
N LEU A 26 -1.33 20.26 -46.18
CA LEU A 26 -1.57 20.72 -44.82
C LEU A 26 -0.77 19.86 -43.83
N LEU A 27 0.08 20.53 -43.03
CA LEU A 27 0.88 19.93 -41.97
C LEU A 27 0.28 20.18 -40.58
N ASP A 28 -0.62 21.16 -40.46
CA ASP A 28 -1.28 21.51 -39.20
C ASP A 28 -2.29 20.45 -38.74
N ASP A 29 -2.22 20.13 -37.46
CA ASP A 29 -3.20 19.36 -36.70
C ASP A 29 -3.93 20.30 -35.75
N HIS A 30 -5.17 20.66 -36.10
CA HIS A 30 -6.01 21.61 -35.36
C HIS A 30 -7.44 21.04 -35.22
N PRO A 31 -8.09 21.16 -34.05
CA PRO A 31 -9.40 20.55 -33.81
C PRO A 31 -10.49 21.03 -34.78
N ASN A 32 -10.34 22.25 -35.33
CA ASN A 32 -11.29 22.86 -36.26
C ASN A 32 -10.69 23.12 -37.66
N VAL A 33 -9.68 22.35 -38.10
CA VAL A 33 -9.01 22.57 -39.42
C VAL A 33 -10.00 22.80 -40.56
N LEU A 34 -11.04 21.97 -40.67
CA LEU A 34 -11.97 22.05 -41.80
C LEU A 34 -12.81 23.34 -41.79
N GLU A 35 -13.17 23.84 -40.60
CA GLU A 35 -13.95 25.07 -40.47
C GLU A 35 -13.08 26.29 -40.79
N GLU A 36 -11.86 26.33 -40.26
CA GLU A 36 -10.88 27.37 -40.57
C GLU A 36 -10.55 27.41 -42.08
N LEU A 37 -10.37 26.25 -42.71
CA LEU A 37 -10.16 26.20 -44.16
C LEU A 37 -11.39 26.62 -44.94
N ARG A 38 -12.60 26.34 -44.44
CA ARG A 38 -13.85 26.75 -45.08
C ARG A 38 -14.01 28.26 -45.03
N GLU A 39 -13.76 28.88 -43.88
CA GLU A 39 -13.82 30.34 -43.74
C GLU A 39 -12.83 31.05 -44.68
N ASN A 40 -11.64 30.48 -44.86
CA ASN A 40 -10.56 31.13 -45.62
C ASN A 40 -10.54 30.76 -47.12
N LEU A 41 -10.91 29.53 -47.49
CA LEU A 41 -10.83 29.03 -48.87
C LEU A 41 -12.20 28.75 -49.51
N GLY A 42 -13.29 28.76 -48.74
CA GLY A 42 -14.64 28.43 -49.24
C GLY A 42 -15.18 29.42 -50.26
N GLY A 43 -14.69 30.66 -50.25
CA GLY A 43 -15.05 31.69 -51.24
C GLY A 43 -14.46 31.47 -52.64
N ILE A 44 -13.50 30.56 -52.81
CA ILE A 44 -12.81 30.35 -54.09
C ILE A 44 -13.75 29.66 -55.09
N GLU A 45 -14.01 30.30 -56.22
CA GLU A 45 -14.86 29.84 -57.31
C GLU A 45 -14.05 29.31 -58.51
N GLU A 46 -12.92 29.95 -58.83
CA GLU A 46 -12.12 29.59 -60.00
C GLU A 46 -10.62 29.49 -59.71
N ILE A 47 -9.97 28.49 -60.30
CA ILE A 47 -8.51 28.30 -60.24
C ILE A 47 -7.95 28.28 -61.66
N MET A 48 -7.11 29.25 -62.00
CA MET A 48 -6.54 29.38 -63.35
C MET A 48 -5.56 28.23 -63.71
N GLY A 49 -4.83 27.73 -62.72
CA GLY A 49 -3.91 26.60 -62.85
C GLY A 49 -4.58 25.25 -62.56
N TYR A 50 -3.93 24.43 -61.73
CA TYR A 50 -4.44 23.16 -61.21
C TYR A 50 -4.70 23.22 -59.71
N LEU A 51 -5.51 22.29 -59.21
CA LEU A 51 -5.68 21.98 -57.80
C LEU A 51 -4.93 20.69 -57.45
N LYS A 52 -4.09 20.74 -56.42
CA LYS A 52 -3.32 19.59 -55.94
C LYS A 52 -3.45 19.46 -54.43
N VAL A 53 -4.05 18.38 -53.94
CA VAL A 53 -4.19 18.07 -52.51
C VAL A 53 -3.44 16.80 -52.19
N TYR A 54 -2.35 16.90 -51.44
CA TYR A 54 -1.48 15.75 -51.21
C TYR A 54 -0.83 15.77 -49.84
N ARG A 55 -0.53 14.57 -49.30
CA ARG A 55 0.13 14.40 -47.99
C ARG A 55 -0.51 15.22 -46.86
N SER A 56 -1.80 15.52 -46.99
CA SER A 56 -2.57 16.33 -46.03
C SER A 56 -3.32 15.39 -45.11
N ASN A 57 -2.58 14.76 -44.20
CA ASN A 57 -3.10 13.67 -43.38
C ASN A 57 -4.14 14.12 -42.35
N THR A 58 -4.28 15.41 -42.08
CA THR A 58 -5.29 15.92 -41.13
C THR A 58 -6.64 16.19 -41.80
N LEU A 59 -6.71 16.19 -43.14
CA LEU A 59 -7.95 16.41 -43.88
C LEU A 59 -8.79 15.14 -43.95
N SER A 60 -10.04 15.22 -43.50
CA SER A 60 -11.03 14.16 -43.66
C SER A 60 -12.00 14.40 -44.83
N SER A 61 -12.07 15.64 -45.34
CA SER A 61 -12.91 16.04 -46.48
C SER A 61 -12.30 17.21 -47.27
N LEU A 62 -12.69 17.40 -48.54
CA LEU A 62 -12.40 18.61 -49.35
C LEU A 62 -13.58 19.58 -49.43
N ASP A 63 -14.64 19.32 -48.66
CA ASP A 63 -15.90 20.07 -48.66
C ASP A 63 -15.74 21.55 -48.31
N PHE A 64 -14.61 21.94 -47.72
CA PHE A 64 -14.28 23.33 -47.42
C PHE A 64 -14.07 24.19 -48.69
N LEU A 65 -13.82 23.61 -49.86
CA LEU A 65 -13.82 24.30 -51.16
C LEU A 65 -15.23 24.35 -51.74
N GLU A 66 -16.15 24.99 -51.02
CA GLU A 66 -17.59 24.95 -51.29
C GLU A 66 -17.94 25.50 -52.68
N ASN A 67 -17.44 26.69 -52.99
CA ASN A 67 -17.83 27.43 -54.19
C ASN A 67 -17.03 27.07 -55.45
N LEU A 68 -16.00 26.22 -55.34
CA LEU A 68 -15.07 25.93 -56.44
C LEU A 68 -15.80 25.32 -57.64
N ALA A 69 -16.00 26.09 -58.70
CA ALA A 69 -16.78 25.71 -59.87
C ALA A 69 -15.91 25.38 -61.09
N VAL A 70 -14.77 26.05 -61.26
CA VAL A 70 -13.93 25.91 -62.47
C VAL A 70 -12.45 25.77 -62.14
N ILE A 71 -11.79 24.79 -62.76
CA ILE A 71 -10.33 24.67 -62.81
C ILE A 71 -9.92 24.77 -64.28
N HIS A 72 -9.17 25.81 -64.62
CA HIS A 72 -8.87 26.12 -66.02
C HIS A 72 -7.74 25.26 -66.58
N GLY A 73 -6.75 24.89 -65.77
CA GLY A 73 -5.64 24.06 -66.22
C GLY A 73 -4.69 24.76 -67.20
N LEU A 74 -4.56 26.10 -67.13
CA LEU A 74 -3.68 26.87 -68.03
C LEU A 74 -2.19 26.54 -67.85
N HIS A 75 -1.81 26.05 -66.66
CA HIS A 75 -0.44 25.73 -66.28
C HIS A 75 -0.37 24.39 -65.53
N LEU A 76 -0.38 23.27 -66.26
CA LEU A 76 -0.40 21.91 -65.68
C LEU A 76 0.96 21.45 -65.12
N GLY A 77 2.05 22.15 -65.41
CA GLY A 77 3.40 21.70 -65.03
C GLY A 77 3.84 20.46 -65.83
N ASN A 78 4.51 19.49 -65.17
CA ASN A 78 4.94 18.22 -65.79
C ASN A 78 3.85 17.13 -65.77
N ASP A 79 2.82 17.33 -64.95
CA ASP A 79 1.79 16.36 -64.65
C ASP A 79 0.55 16.78 -65.48
N ASN A 80 0.09 15.99 -66.46
CA ASN A 80 -1.01 16.33 -67.37
C ASN A 80 -2.41 16.44 -66.68
N TYR A 81 -2.45 16.74 -65.38
CA TYR A 81 -3.61 16.66 -64.51
C TYR A 81 -3.96 18.03 -63.93
N SER A 82 -5.23 18.42 -63.99
CA SER A 82 -5.73 19.67 -63.39
C SER A 82 -6.30 19.48 -61.99
N LEU A 83 -6.65 18.25 -61.62
CA LEU A 83 -7.07 17.89 -60.28
C LEU A 83 -6.29 16.67 -59.79
N MET A 84 -5.44 16.87 -58.78
CA MET A 84 -4.60 15.83 -58.20
C MET A 84 -4.92 15.66 -56.72
N VAL A 85 -5.30 14.46 -56.29
CA VAL A 85 -5.57 14.13 -54.88
C VAL A 85 -4.87 12.83 -54.52
N TYR A 86 -3.79 12.88 -53.75
CA TYR A 86 -3.01 11.67 -53.47
C TYR A 86 -2.25 11.66 -52.15
N GLU A 87 -1.98 10.46 -51.62
CA GLU A 87 -1.25 10.26 -50.36
C GLU A 87 -1.88 11.00 -49.16
N ASN A 88 -3.21 11.18 -49.14
CA ASN A 88 -3.92 11.76 -48.00
C ASN A 88 -4.46 10.63 -47.12
N ALA A 89 -3.78 10.34 -46.02
CA ALA A 89 -4.04 9.13 -45.21
C ALA A 89 -5.43 9.09 -44.58
N ASN A 90 -6.01 10.24 -44.19
CA ASN A 90 -7.29 10.30 -43.48
C ASN A 90 -8.45 10.85 -44.32
N LEU A 91 -8.24 11.14 -45.61
CA LEU A 91 -9.28 11.72 -46.47
C LEU A 91 -10.37 10.67 -46.75
N GLN A 92 -11.60 10.94 -46.30
CA GLN A 92 -12.74 10.01 -46.38
C GLN A 92 -13.75 10.43 -47.46
N LYS A 93 -13.92 11.73 -47.67
CA LYS A 93 -14.89 12.32 -48.59
C LYS A 93 -14.23 13.40 -49.45
N LEU A 94 -14.81 13.69 -50.61
CA LEU A 94 -14.39 14.82 -51.44
C LEU A 94 -15.27 16.04 -51.12
N TRP A 95 -16.46 16.11 -51.71
CA TRP A 95 -17.45 17.13 -51.40
C TRP A 95 -18.74 16.48 -50.88
N ASN A 96 -19.59 17.28 -50.26
CA ASN A 96 -20.97 16.91 -50.09
C ASN A 96 -21.72 17.08 -51.42
N PHE A 97 -21.88 15.98 -52.16
CA PHE A 97 -22.54 15.93 -53.46
C PHE A 97 -24.06 16.19 -53.42
N GLU A 98 -24.67 16.33 -52.23
CA GLU A 98 -26.03 16.86 -52.12
C GLU A 98 -26.09 18.37 -52.46
N PHE A 99 -25.00 19.10 -52.16
CA PHE A 99 -24.88 20.54 -52.42
C PHE A 99 -23.96 20.85 -53.61
N LYS A 100 -22.87 20.09 -53.78
CA LYS A 100 -21.93 20.23 -54.89
C LYS A 100 -22.49 19.56 -56.15
N SER A 101 -23.06 20.35 -57.05
CA SER A 101 -23.77 19.86 -58.24
C SER A 101 -22.97 19.90 -59.54
N SER A 102 -21.90 20.71 -59.62
CA SER A 102 -21.08 20.81 -60.83
C SER A 102 -19.62 21.19 -60.54
N LEU A 103 -18.73 20.74 -61.41
CA LEU A 103 -17.32 21.17 -61.48
C LEU A 103 -16.91 21.15 -62.96
N ARG A 104 -16.02 22.05 -63.39
CA ARG A 104 -15.52 22.08 -64.76
C ARG A 104 -14.00 22.06 -64.76
N LEU A 105 -13.41 21.13 -65.50
CA LEU A 105 -11.98 21.16 -65.82
C LEU A 105 -11.83 21.53 -67.29
N LEU A 106 -11.32 22.73 -67.59
CA LEU A 106 -11.20 23.18 -68.98
C LEU A 106 -10.03 22.51 -69.71
N ALA A 107 -8.95 22.19 -68.99
CA ALA A 107 -7.82 21.42 -69.47
C ALA A 107 -7.29 20.49 -68.37
N GLY A 108 -6.63 19.39 -68.75
CA GLY A 108 -6.09 18.39 -67.83
C GLY A 108 -7.10 17.35 -67.35
N SER A 109 -6.60 16.22 -66.85
CA SER A 109 -7.38 15.08 -66.35
C SER A 109 -7.29 14.97 -64.81
N MET A 110 -7.92 13.94 -64.23
CA MET A 110 -7.90 13.68 -62.79
C MET A 110 -6.81 12.67 -62.38
N TYR A 111 -6.20 12.87 -61.21
CA TYR A 111 -5.23 11.96 -60.60
C TYR A 111 -5.66 11.63 -59.16
N PHE A 112 -5.99 10.36 -58.90
CA PHE A 112 -6.40 9.87 -57.57
C PHE A 112 -5.68 8.57 -57.23
N VAL A 113 -4.69 8.65 -56.32
CA VAL A 113 -3.83 7.53 -55.94
C VAL A 113 -3.50 7.57 -54.45
N TYR A 114 -3.42 6.43 -53.77
CA TYR A 114 -3.02 6.31 -52.36
C TYR A 114 -3.84 7.19 -51.40
N ASN A 115 -5.16 7.14 -51.50
CA ASN A 115 -6.05 7.71 -50.48
C ASN A 115 -6.79 6.55 -49.77
N PRO A 116 -6.20 5.97 -48.71
CA PRO A 116 -6.61 4.69 -48.15
C PRO A 116 -8.04 4.67 -47.55
N LEU A 117 -8.57 5.83 -47.15
CA LEU A 117 -9.94 5.96 -46.63
C LEU A 117 -10.93 6.52 -47.68
N LEU A 118 -10.44 7.04 -48.80
CA LEU A 118 -11.31 7.64 -49.80
C LEU A 118 -11.89 6.55 -50.70
N CYS A 119 -13.18 6.30 -50.56
CA CYS A 119 -13.86 5.30 -51.38
C CYS A 119 -13.92 5.71 -52.86
N TYR A 120 -13.67 4.74 -53.77
CA TYR A 120 -13.76 4.97 -55.21
C TYR A 120 -15.13 5.52 -55.66
N SER A 121 -16.21 5.19 -54.94
CA SER A 121 -17.55 5.75 -55.17
C SER A 121 -17.59 7.29 -55.08
N GLN A 122 -16.79 7.91 -54.21
CA GLN A 122 -16.67 9.37 -54.10
C GLN A 122 -16.06 9.96 -55.37
N VAL A 123 -15.01 9.33 -55.90
CA VAL A 123 -14.39 9.74 -57.17
C VAL A 123 -15.37 9.56 -58.32
N ARG A 124 -16.14 8.46 -58.35
CA ARG A 124 -17.16 8.23 -59.38
C ARG A 124 -18.28 9.29 -59.34
N LEU A 125 -18.72 9.70 -58.14
CA LEU A 125 -19.68 10.79 -58.00
C LEU A 125 -19.10 12.10 -58.53
N LEU A 126 -17.84 12.40 -58.20
CA LEU A 126 -17.14 13.57 -58.74
C LEU A 126 -17.07 13.52 -60.27
N GLN A 127 -16.67 12.40 -60.87
CA GLN A 127 -16.64 12.24 -62.33
C GLN A 127 -18.03 12.48 -62.95
N GLY A 128 -19.11 12.09 -62.28
CA GLY A 128 -20.48 12.28 -62.73
C GLY A 128 -20.95 13.74 -62.75
N ILE A 129 -20.45 14.57 -61.85
CA ILE A 129 -20.78 16.01 -61.80
C ILE A 129 -19.78 16.90 -62.53
N THR A 130 -18.66 16.35 -63.00
CA THR A 130 -17.57 17.13 -63.58
C THR A 130 -17.60 17.09 -65.10
N MET A 131 -17.52 18.26 -65.75
CA MET A 131 -17.32 18.37 -67.20
C MET A 131 -15.82 18.52 -67.51
N TYR A 132 -15.21 17.49 -68.12
CA TYR A 132 -13.78 17.44 -68.42
C TYR A 132 -13.44 16.33 -69.44
N ASN A 133 -12.17 16.27 -69.88
CA ASN A 133 -11.67 15.16 -70.70
C ASN A 133 -11.06 14.05 -69.82
N SER A 134 -11.73 12.89 -69.77
CA SER A 134 -11.34 11.75 -68.93
C SER A 134 -10.37 10.76 -69.57
N THR A 135 -9.89 11.00 -70.80
CA THR A 135 -9.05 10.01 -71.53
C THR A 135 -7.75 9.69 -70.82
N ASN A 136 -7.19 10.65 -70.08
CA ASN A 136 -5.88 10.53 -69.43
C ASN A 136 -6.00 10.42 -67.90
N ASP A 137 -7.17 10.10 -67.35
CA ASP A 137 -7.34 9.92 -65.91
C ASP A 137 -6.43 8.82 -65.36
N LEU A 138 -5.79 9.10 -64.22
CA LEU A 138 -5.04 8.11 -63.45
C LEU A 138 -5.71 7.90 -62.09
N ILE A 139 -6.61 6.93 -62.03
CA ILE A 139 -7.38 6.61 -60.83
C ILE A 139 -7.10 5.15 -60.45
N ASP A 140 -6.26 4.94 -59.44
CA ASP A 140 -5.88 3.60 -59.00
C ASP A 140 -6.87 3.07 -57.94
N ARG A 141 -7.80 2.23 -58.41
CA ARG A 141 -8.86 1.61 -57.58
C ARG A 141 -8.33 0.77 -56.43
N ASN A 142 -7.11 0.21 -56.52
CA ASN A 142 -6.56 -0.65 -55.47
C ASN A 142 -6.03 0.15 -54.28
N THR A 143 -5.71 1.42 -54.51
CA THR A 143 -5.13 2.31 -53.49
C THR A 143 -6.16 3.24 -52.85
N LEU A 144 -7.41 3.22 -53.35
CA LEU A 144 -8.51 4.05 -52.88
C LEU A 144 -9.42 3.26 -51.95
N GLY A 145 -9.61 3.73 -50.72
CA GLY A 145 -10.61 3.16 -49.81
C GLY A 145 -10.30 1.74 -49.34
N PHE A 146 -9.12 1.17 -49.61
CA PHE A 146 -8.77 -0.19 -49.20
C PHE A 146 -8.69 -0.36 -47.67
N MET A 147 -8.54 0.74 -46.93
CA MET A 147 -8.58 0.75 -45.47
C MET A 147 -9.95 1.15 -44.91
N GLN A 148 -10.97 1.41 -45.73
CA GLN A 148 -12.33 1.78 -45.33
C GLN A 148 -13.38 0.79 -45.87
N SER A 149 -14.49 0.63 -45.17
CA SER A 149 -15.64 -0.09 -45.69
C SER A 149 -16.47 0.83 -46.59
N CYS A 150 -16.33 0.68 -47.90
CA CYS A 150 -16.97 1.55 -48.89
C CYS A 150 -18.40 1.17 -49.24
N ASN A 151 -18.69 -0.12 -49.31
CA ASN A 151 -20.03 -0.64 -49.61
C ASN A 151 -20.64 -1.24 -48.34
N VAL A 152 -21.10 -0.37 -47.44
CA VAL A 152 -21.63 -0.77 -46.13
C VAL A 152 -23.10 -1.17 -46.24
N VAL A 153 -23.42 -2.36 -45.73
CA VAL A 153 -24.78 -2.76 -45.39
C VAL A 153 -24.99 -2.48 -43.90
N PRO A 154 -25.91 -1.59 -43.51
CA PRO A 154 -26.06 -1.20 -42.12
C PRO A 154 -26.53 -2.39 -41.28
N LEU A 155 -25.80 -2.69 -40.20
CA LEU A 155 -26.20 -3.66 -39.19
C LEU A 155 -26.83 -2.93 -38.00
N VAL A 156 -28.02 -3.36 -37.59
CA VAL A 156 -28.65 -2.82 -36.39
C VAL A 156 -28.14 -3.59 -35.18
N ILE A 157 -27.44 -2.89 -34.29
CA ILE A 157 -26.85 -3.47 -33.06
C ILE A 157 -27.62 -3.09 -31.80
N ARG A 158 -27.59 -3.97 -30.81
CA ARG A 158 -28.18 -3.84 -29.47
C ARG A 158 -27.18 -4.39 -28.44
N PHE A 159 -27.38 -4.06 -27.17
CA PHE A 159 -26.59 -4.60 -26.07
C PHE A 159 -27.48 -4.91 -24.86
N ALA A 160 -27.03 -5.84 -24.03
CA ALA A 160 -27.59 -6.10 -22.71
C ALA A 160 -26.44 -6.27 -21.69
N VAL A 161 -26.37 -5.38 -20.71
CA VAL A 161 -25.32 -5.41 -19.68
C VAL A 161 -25.65 -6.48 -18.66
N LEU A 162 -24.86 -7.55 -18.62
CA LEU A 162 -25.10 -8.69 -17.73
C LEU A 162 -24.49 -8.42 -16.34
N SER A 163 -23.19 -8.12 -16.31
CA SER A 163 -22.40 -7.89 -15.09
C SER A 163 -21.45 -6.69 -15.23
N SER A 164 -20.56 -6.50 -14.26
CA SER A 164 -19.48 -5.51 -14.33
C SER A 164 -18.45 -5.77 -15.42
N ARG A 165 -18.34 -7.03 -15.88
CA ARG A 165 -17.30 -7.47 -16.83
C ARG A 165 -17.84 -8.09 -18.11
N ASN A 166 -19.16 -8.31 -18.18
CA ASN A 166 -19.79 -9.05 -19.27
C ASN A 166 -20.97 -8.28 -19.87
N VAL A 167 -21.06 -8.27 -21.19
CA VAL A 167 -22.14 -7.68 -21.96
C VAL A 167 -22.51 -8.60 -23.12
N THR A 168 -23.80 -8.78 -23.37
CA THR A 168 -24.26 -9.42 -24.60
C THR A 168 -24.40 -8.37 -25.69
N ILE A 169 -23.74 -8.57 -26.81
CA ILE A 169 -23.87 -7.74 -28.01
C ILE A 169 -24.69 -8.51 -29.03
N SER A 170 -25.73 -7.87 -29.57
CA SER A 170 -26.62 -8.48 -30.56
C SER A 170 -26.69 -7.65 -31.83
N TRP A 171 -26.70 -8.28 -33.00
CA TRP A 171 -26.74 -7.60 -34.30
C TRP A 171 -27.63 -8.33 -35.31
N THR A 172 -28.18 -7.61 -36.28
CA THR A 172 -29.03 -8.19 -37.33
C THR A 172 -28.27 -9.17 -38.22
N LYS A 173 -28.97 -10.22 -38.68
CA LYS A 173 -28.39 -11.20 -39.60
C LYS A 173 -27.95 -10.57 -40.93
N TYR A 174 -26.74 -10.92 -41.37
CA TYR A 174 -26.17 -10.48 -42.65
C TYR A 174 -26.25 -11.60 -43.68
N ARG A 175 -26.65 -11.27 -44.91
CA ARG A 175 -26.65 -12.22 -46.04
C ARG A 175 -25.62 -11.76 -47.08
N PRO A 176 -24.52 -12.51 -47.28
CA PRO A 176 -23.53 -12.20 -48.29
C PRO A 176 -24.10 -12.37 -49.72
N GLN A 177 -23.48 -11.72 -50.71
CA GLN A 177 -23.84 -11.92 -52.13
C GLN A 177 -23.36 -13.30 -52.64
N GLN A 178 -23.92 -13.77 -53.77
CA GLN A 178 -23.48 -15.01 -54.41
C GLN A 178 -21.96 -14.95 -54.65
N LYS A 179 -21.21 -15.93 -54.13
CA LYS A 179 -19.72 -16.08 -54.13
C LYS A 179 -18.95 -15.54 -52.91
N GLN A 180 -19.59 -14.91 -51.93
CA GLN A 180 -18.93 -14.50 -50.68
C GLN A 180 -19.20 -15.49 -49.54
N GLN A 181 -18.16 -15.96 -48.85
CA GLN A 181 -18.32 -16.80 -47.66
C GLN A 181 -18.21 -15.96 -46.38
N LEU A 182 -19.32 -15.82 -45.66
CA LEU A 182 -19.33 -15.18 -44.34
C LEU A 182 -18.67 -16.12 -43.32
N VAL A 183 -17.50 -15.72 -42.81
CA VAL A 183 -16.73 -16.49 -41.80
C VAL A 183 -17.20 -16.16 -40.39
N GLY A 184 -17.58 -14.90 -40.16
CA GLY A 184 -18.03 -14.43 -38.85
C GLY A 184 -18.18 -12.92 -38.79
N PHE A 185 -18.03 -12.37 -37.59
CA PHE A 185 -18.11 -10.94 -37.31
C PHE A 185 -16.95 -10.53 -36.42
N ILE A 186 -16.52 -9.28 -36.52
CA ILE A 186 -15.57 -8.65 -35.61
C ILE A 186 -16.32 -7.59 -34.82
N ILE A 187 -16.25 -7.72 -33.50
CA ILE A 187 -16.74 -6.72 -32.57
C ILE A 187 -15.57 -5.82 -32.21
N TYR A 188 -15.67 -4.54 -32.54
CA TYR A 188 -14.72 -3.52 -32.14
C TYR A 188 -15.26 -2.81 -30.91
N PHE A 189 -14.42 -2.61 -29.89
CA PHE A 189 -14.79 -1.92 -28.67
C PHE A 189 -13.60 -1.20 -28.05
N THR A 190 -13.83 -0.08 -27.36
CA THR A 190 -12.78 0.66 -26.65
C THR A 190 -13.38 1.48 -25.52
N ALA A 191 -12.64 1.66 -24.42
CA ALA A 191 -13.06 2.50 -23.30
C ALA A 191 -12.89 3.98 -23.67
N THR A 192 -13.94 4.80 -23.56
CA THR A 192 -13.87 6.21 -23.96
C THR A 192 -15.00 7.07 -23.41
N GLU A 193 -14.68 8.33 -23.14
CA GLU A 193 -15.64 9.38 -22.77
C GLU A 193 -16.08 10.25 -23.96
N PHE A 194 -15.33 10.19 -25.06
CA PHE A 194 -15.60 11.02 -26.23
C PHE A 194 -16.36 10.23 -27.29
N LYS A 195 -16.99 10.96 -28.23
CA LYS A 195 -17.58 10.31 -29.41
C LYS A 195 -16.47 9.75 -30.28
N ARG A 196 -16.65 8.52 -30.76
CA ARG A 196 -15.74 7.82 -31.66
C ARG A 196 -16.38 7.55 -33.01
N SER A 197 -15.54 7.55 -34.04
CA SER A 197 -15.80 7.05 -35.38
C SER A 197 -15.11 5.70 -35.58
N PRO A 198 -15.66 4.80 -36.43
CA PRO A 198 -14.98 3.55 -36.83
C PRO A 198 -13.61 3.76 -37.50
N HIS A 199 -13.26 4.99 -37.84
CA HIS A 199 -12.02 5.36 -38.51
C HIS A 199 -10.92 5.81 -37.53
N ASP A 200 -11.29 6.10 -36.27
CA ASP A 200 -10.38 6.55 -35.23
C ASP A 200 -9.47 5.42 -34.77
N GLY A 201 -8.28 5.73 -34.24
CA GLY A 201 -7.45 4.76 -33.52
C GLY A 201 -6.96 3.60 -34.38
N ARG A 202 -6.19 3.88 -35.44
CA ARG A 202 -5.60 2.85 -36.32
C ARG A 202 -4.18 2.46 -35.96
N ASP A 203 -3.59 3.09 -34.95
CA ASP A 203 -2.35 2.63 -34.36
C ASP A 203 -2.66 1.40 -33.49
N ILE A 204 -2.26 0.23 -33.98
CA ILE A 204 -2.46 -1.06 -33.31
C ILE A 204 -1.70 -1.09 -31.96
N CYS A 205 -0.72 -0.20 -31.79
CA CYS A 205 0.09 -0.07 -30.58
C CYS A 205 -0.41 1.00 -29.60
N SER A 206 -1.51 1.70 -29.91
CA SER A 206 -2.06 2.72 -29.01
C SER A 206 -3.07 2.13 -28.02
N GLU A 207 -2.96 2.49 -26.73
CA GLU A 207 -3.97 2.17 -25.71
C GLU A 207 -5.35 2.78 -26.05
N TYR A 208 -5.36 3.84 -26.87
CA TYR A 208 -6.55 4.53 -27.34
C TYR A 208 -7.10 3.95 -28.66
N SER A 209 -6.61 2.80 -29.10
CA SER A 209 -7.06 2.10 -30.31
C SER A 209 -8.37 1.33 -30.07
N TRP A 210 -8.98 0.86 -31.16
CA TRP A 210 -10.07 -0.10 -31.06
C TRP A 210 -9.54 -1.48 -30.70
N GLN A 211 -10.05 -2.07 -29.62
CA GLN A 211 -9.85 -3.50 -29.37
C GLN A 211 -10.81 -4.28 -30.27
N SER A 212 -10.39 -5.44 -30.76
CA SER A 212 -11.20 -6.26 -31.68
C SER A 212 -11.33 -7.69 -31.20
N LYS A 213 -12.55 -8.23 -31.24
CA LYS A 213 -12.85 -9.64 -31.01
C LYS A 213 -13.45 -10.25 -32.26
N LEU A 214 -12.73 -11.17 -32.91
CA LEU A 214 -13.28 -12.02 -33.96
C LEU A 214 -14.21 -13.07 -33.32
N VAL A 215 -15.42 -13.14 -33.84
CA VAL A 215 -16.48 -14.08 -33.45
C VAL A 215 -16.84 -14.90 -34.67
N LEU A 216 -16.47 -16.18 -34.65
CA LEU A 216 -16.76 -17.11 -35.75
C LEU A 216 -18.24 -17.51 -35.75
N MET A 217 -18.79 -17.88 -36.91
CA MET A 217 -20.20 -18.27 -37.02
C MET A 217 -20.64 -19.36 -36.02
N LYS A 218 -19.73 -20.27 -35.63
CA LYS A 218 -19.98 -21.34 -34.64
C LYS A 218 -20.16 -20.86 -33.19
N GLU A 219 -19.67 -19.67 -32.86
CA GLU A 219 -19.68 -19.08 -31.52
C GLU A 219 -20.90 -18.18 -31.29
N ILE A 220 -21.67 -17.94 -32.36
CA ILE A 220 -22.80 -17.01 -32.38
C ILE A 220 -24.08 -17.76 -31.98
N VAL A 221 -24.82 -17.17 -31.05
CA VAL A 221 -26.16 -17.63 -30.72
C VAL A 221 -27.15 -16.94 -31.67
N SER A 222 -28.00 -17.72 -32.34
CA SER A 222 -28.99 -17.19 -33.28
C SER A 222 -30.37 -17.13 -32.63
N GLU A 223 -30.84 -15.93 -32.32
CA GLU A 223 -32.16 -15.67 -31.72
C GLU A 223 -33.03 -14.86 -32.68
N GLY A 224 -33.98 -15.54 -33.34
CA GLY A 224 -34.91 -14.89 -34.28
C GLY A 224 -34.20 -14.14 -35.41
N ALA A 225 -34.34 -12.82 -35.45
CA ALA A 225 -33.73 -11.93 -36.45
C ALA A 225 -32.32 -11.44 -36.10
N TYR A 226 -31.80 -11.80 -34.91
CA TYR A 226 -30.52 -11.32 -34.40
C TYR A 226 -29.55 -12.48 -34.17
N TYR A 227 -28.26 -12.15 -34.29
CA TYR A 227 -27.14 -12.89 -33.77
C TYR A 227 -26.70 -12.24 -32.47
N SER A 228 -26.28 -13.03 -31.49
CA SER A 228 -25.80 -12.53 -30.20
C SER A 228 -24.51 -13.23 -29.77
N TYR A 229 -23.67 -12.49 -29.04
CA TYR A 229 -22.42 -12.97 -28.47
C TYR A 229 -22.17 -12.30 -27.12
N ASN A 230 -21.69 -13.07 -26.15
CA ASN A 230 -21.33 -12.58 -24.82
C ASN A 230 -19.87 -12.14 -24.81
N LEU A 231 -19.65 -10.84 -24.82
CA LEU A 231 -18.33 -10.23 -24.66
C LEU A 231 -17.98 -10.18 -23.16
N THR A 232 -16.80 -10.70 -22.80
CA THR A 232 -16.30 -10.81 -21.42
C THR A 232 -14.97 -10.08 -21.26
N GLY A 233 -14.52 -9.93 -20.00
CA GLY A 233 -13.22 -9.32 -19.69
C GLY A 233 -13.20 -7.79 -19.75
N LEU A 234 -14.37 -7.15 -19.63
CA LEU A 234 -14.48 -5.69 -19.60
C LEU A 234 -14.10 -5.12 -18.22
N LYS A 235 -13.77 -3.82 -18.20
CA LYS A 235 -13.53 -3.08 -16.96
C LYS A 235 -14.88 -2.70 -16.30
N PRO A 236 -15.01 -2.83 -14.96
CA PRO A 236 -16.18 -2.34 -14.22
C PRO A 236 -16.39 -0.83 -14.37
N SER A 237 -17.65 -0.38 -14.21
CA SER A 237 -18.03 1.04 -14.23
C SER A 237 -17.41 1.87 -15.37
N THR A 238 -17.27 1.25 -16.54
CA THR A 238 -16.54 1.84 -17.67
C THR A 238 -17.47 2.02 -18.85
N ARG A 239 -17.40 3.21 -19.48
CA ARG A 239 -18.11 3.50 -20.72
C ARG A 239 -17.31 2.98 -21.92
N TYR A 240 -17.95 2.14 -22.72
CA TYR A 240 -17.39 1.57 -23.93
C TYR A 240 -18.10 2.12 -25.16
N ALA A 241 -17.33 2.51 -26.18
CA ALA A 241 -17.80 2.62 -27.56
C ALA A 241 -17.64 1.26 -28.24
N TYR A 242 -18.59 0.87 -29.10
CA TYR A 242 -18.50 -0.39 -29.83
C TYR A 242 -19.24 -0.37 -31.18
N TYR A 243 -18.79 -1.17 -32.13
CA TYR A 243 -19.47 -1.45 -33.39
C TYR A 243 -19.14 -2.86 -33.90
N VAL A 244 -19.93 -3.37 -34.83
CA VAL A 244 -19.79 -4.74 -35.39
C VAL A 244 -19.56 -4.66 -36.88
N LYS A 245 -18.64 -5.48 -37.38
CA LYS A 245 -18.28 -5.60 -38.81
C LYS A 245 -18.30 -7.07 -39.24
N THR A 246 -18.71 -7.37 -40.47
CA THR A 246 -18.63 -8.73 -41.02
C THR A 246 -17.18 -9.11 -41.36
N TYR A 247 -16.83 -10.36 -41.09
CA TYR A 247 -15.57 -10.99 -41.53
C TYR A 247 -15.88 -12.01 -42.62
N ILE A 248 -15.42 -11.73 -43.84
CA ILE A 248 -15.73 -12.49 -45.06
C ILE A 248 -14.42 -13.02 -45.62
N SER A 249 -14.39 -14.28 -46.04
CA SER A 249 -13.26 -14.88 -46.76
C SER A 249 -13.42 -14.60 -48.25
N ASP A 250 -12.36 -14.13 -48.89
CA ASP A 250 -12.30 -13.94 -50.33
C ASP A 250 -11.62 -15.14 -50.98
N ASP A 251 -12.42 -16.12 -51.41
CA ASP A 251 -11.93 -17.32 -52.12
C ASP A 251 -12.13 -17.18 -53.65
N SER A 252 -12.40 -15.97 -54.16
CA SER A 252 -12.68 -15.77 -55.58
C SER A 252 -11.43 -15.41 -56.38
N PRO A 253 -11.02 -16.20 -57.39
CA PRO A 253 -9.89 -15.90 -58.26
C PRO A 253 -10.23 -14.86 -59.36
N THR A 254 -11.21 -13.99 -59.13
CA THR A 254 -11.60 -12.96 -60.10
C THR A 254 -11.22 -11.57 -59.62
N ASN A 255 -10.85 -10.68 -60.54
CA ASN A 255 -10.45 -9.27 -60.37
C ASN A 255 -11.51 -8.37 -59.69
N THR A 256 -12.14 -8.81 -58.61
CA THR A 256 -12.98 -7.98 -57.74
C THR A 256 -12.07 -7.28 -56.74
N THR A 257 -11.82 -6.00 -56.98
CA THR A 257 -11.11 -5.13 -56.04
C THR A 257 -11.85 -5.10 -54.70
N THR A 258 -11.12 -5.13 -53.59
CA THR A 258 -11.63 -5.14 -52.19
C THR A 258 -12.66 -4.04 -51.87
N THR A 259 -12.71 -3.01 -52.70
CA THR A 259 -13.57 -1.82 -52.59
C THR A 259 -15.04 -2.04 -52.96
N ASP A 260 -15.37 -3.04 -53.80
CA ASP A 260 -16.76 -3.32 -54.23
C ASP A 260 -17.47 -4.35 -53.32
N MET A 261 -16.74 -4.97 -52.40
CA MET A 261 -17.28 -5.97 -51.47
C MET A 261 -18.33 -5.34 -50.54
N ARG A 262 -19.53 -5.91 -50.54
CA ARG A 262 -20.55 -5.58 -49.53
C ARG A 262 -20.07 -6.06 -48.16
N ILE A 263 -19.93 -5.12 -47.23
CA ILE A 263 -19.50 -5.38 -45.86
C ILE A 263 -20.66 -4.97 -44.95
N GLY A 264 -21.11 -5.89 -44.09
CA GLY A 264 -22.02 -5.53 -43.02
C GLY A 264 -21.27 -4.74 -41.96
N GLN A 265 -21.67 -3.51 -41.67
CA GLN A 265 -21.08 -2.71 -40.60
C GLN A 265 -22.18 -1.90 -39.89
N SER A 266 -22.07 -1.77 -38.58
CA SER A 266 -22.96 -0.94 -37.78
C SER A 266 -22.38 0.45 -37.51
N ASP A 267 -23.24 1.38 -37.10
CA ASP A 267 -22.82 2.60 -36.43
C ASP A 267 -22.23 2.30 -35.04
N VAL A 268 -21.45 3.25 -34.52
CA VAL A 268 -20.89 3.17 -33.17
C VAL A 268 -22.00 3.44 -32.15
N LYS A 269 -22.18 2.50 -31.20
CA LYS A 269 -23.01 2.69 -30.02
C LYS A 269 -22.18 2.65 -28.75
N TYR A 270 -22.81 2.97 -27.63
CA TYR A 270 -22.16 3.06 -26.33
C TYR A 270 -22.96 2.31 -25.28
N PHE A 271 -22.26 1.70 -24.33
CA PHE A 271 -22.83 1.13 -23.12
C PHE A 271 -21.92 1.39 -21.93
N VAL A 272 -22.45 1.25 -20.71
CA VAL A 272 -21.69 1.37 -19.46
C VAL A 272 -21.85 0.07 -18.68
N THR A 273 -20.73 -0.52 -18.26
CA THR A 273 -20.73 -1.73 -17.43
C THR A 273 -21.19 -1.43 -16.00
N LYS A 274 -21.69 -2.45 -15.28
CA LYS A 274 -22.06 -2.28 -13.87
C LYS A 274 -20.83 -1.99 -13.01
N ILE A 275 -21.06 -1.39 -11.85
CA ILE A 275 -20.06 -1.24 -10.78
C ILE A 275 -19.67 -2.61 -10.22
N ASP A 276 -18.44 -2.69 -9.71
CA ASP A 276 -17.84 -3.86 -9.05
C ASP A 276 -16.95 -3.38 -7.91
N ARG A 277 -16.47 -4.32 -7.09
CA ARG A 277 -15.46 -4.02 -6.08
C ARG A 277 -14.12 -3.64 -6.72
N PRO A 278 -13.45 -2.57 -6.25
CA PRO A 278 -12.08 -2.25 -6.67
C PRO A 278 -11.07 -3.35 -6.28
N THR A 279 -9.87 -3.26 -6.85
CA THR A 279 -8.71 -3.97 -6.31
C THR A 279 -8.29 -3.38 -4.96
N GLN A 280 -7.63 -4.19 -4.13
CA GLN A 280 -7.14 -3.74 -2.82
C GLN A 280 -6.06 -2.65 -2.99
N PRO A 281 -5.98 -1.67 -2.08
CA PRO A 281 -4.91 -0.68 -2.07
C PRO A 281 -3.52 -1.33 -2.07
N LEU A 282 -2.64 -0.81 -2.92
CA LEU A 282 -1.27 -1.27 -3.11
C LEU A 282 -0.33 -0.44 -2.25
N THR A 283 0.76 -1.06 -1.77
CA THR A 283 1.86 -0.35 -1.09
C THR A 283 1.36 0.61 -0.01
N VAL A 284 0.79 0.09 1.08
CA VAL A 284 0.43 0.91 2.25
C VAL A 284 1.68 1.15 3.09
N TYR A 285 1.97 2.39 3.46
CA TYR A 285 3.16 2.75 4.23
C TYR A 285 2.91 3.95 5.15
N THR A 286 3.63 4.03 6.27
CA THR A 286 3.62 5.19 7.16
C THR A 286 4.37 6.37 6.55
N VAL A 287 3.70 7.51 6.49
CA VAL A 287 4.29 8.81 6.09
C VAL A 287 4.83 9.54 7.31
N ARG A 288 4.03 9.58 8.38
CA ARG A 288 4.36 10.23 9.65
C ARG A 288 3.70 9.50 10.80
N LYS A 289 4.38 9.46 11.95
CA LYS A 289 3.83 8.93 13.19
C LYS A 289 4.21 9.80 14.38
N THR A 290 3.31 9.87 15.34
CA THR A 290 3.53 10.47 16.66
C THR A 290 3.25 9.41 17.73
N ASP A 291 3.30 9.81 19.00
CA ASP A 291 2.97 8.95 20.13
C ASP A 291 1.48 8.61 20.23
N HIS A 292 0.59 9.36 19.57
CA HIS A 292 -0.86 9.14 19.60
C HIS A 292 -1.51 9.05 18.21
N SER A 293 -0.72 9.03 17.13
CA SER A 293 -1.27 8.97 15.77
C SER A 293 -0.32 8.32 14.76
N ILE A 294 -0.90 7.66 13.77
CA ILE A 294 -0.18 7.14 12.59
C ILE A 294 -0.88 7.67 11.35
N THR A 295 -0.10 8.24 10.43
CA THR A 295 -0.57 8.65 9.11
C THR A 295 0.03 7.73 8.07
N PHE A 296 -0.83 7.06 7.31
CA PHE A 296 -0.41 6.18 6.25
C PHE A 296 -0.87 6.71 4.88
N SER A 297 -0.14 6.31 3.84
CA SER A 297 -0.46 6.55 2.42
C SER A 297 -0.45 5.23 1.66
N TRP A 298 -1.04 5.22 0.48
CA TRP A 298 -1.19 4.04 -0.36
C TRP A 298 -1.25 4.42 -1.84
N LYS A 299 -1.11 3.40 -2.70
CA LYS A 299 -1.24 3.48 -4.15
C LYS A 299 -2.50 2.71 -4.61
N ILE A 300 -3.05 3.13 -5.76
CA ILE A 300 -4.20 2.49 -6.42
C ILE A 300 -3.82 2.33 -7.89
N LEU A 301 -4.38 1.30 -8.55
CA LEU A 301 -4.27 1.17 -10.00
C LEU A 301 -4.86 2.42 -10.68
N THR A 302 -4.07 3.05 -11.56
CA THR A 302 -4.47 4.23 -12.35
C THR A 302 -5.77 3.99 -13.13
N SER A 303 -5.98 2.76 -13.61
CA SER A 303 -7.20 2.35 -14.31
C SER A 303 -8.45 2.30 -13.44
N GLU A 304 -8.31 2.23 -12.11
CA GLU A 304 -9.42 2.08 -11.15
C GLU A 304 -9.67 3.32 -10.29
N VAL A 305 -8.85 4.38 -10.44
CA VAL A 305 -9.01 5.65 -9.69
C VAL A 305 -10.44 6.19 -9.79
N ARG A 306 -11.11 6.04 -10.94
CA ARG A 306 -12.50 6.50 -11.13
C ARG A 306 -13.55 5.61 -10.46
N LEU A 307 -13.22 4.34 -10.25
CA LEU A 307 -14.09 3.34 -9.62
C LEU A 307 -14.10 3.52 -8.09
N VAL A 308 -12.97 3.89 -7.48
CA VAL A 308 -12.87 4.10 -6.03
C VAL A 308 -13.54 5.41 -5.64
N LYS A 309 -14.53 5.35 -4.74
CA LYS A 309 -15.25 6.52 -4.22
C LYS A 309 -14.87 6.84 -2.78
N ARG A 310 -14.58 5.81 -1.98
CA ARG A 310 -14.20 5.93 -0.57
C ARG A 310 -13.21 4.86 -0.16
N PHE A 311 -12.54 5.08 0.95
CA PHE A 311 -11.77 4.09 1.67
C PHE A 311 -12.39 3.80 3.02
N MET A 312 -12.18 2.58 3.51
CA MET A 312 -12.51 2.20 4.88
C MET A 312 -11.26 1.67 5.55
N VAL A 313 -11.00 2.05 6.79
CA VAL A 313 -9.90 1.48 7.58
C VAL A 313 -10.40 0.96 8.91
N ASP A 314 -10.07 -0.30 9.15
CA ASP A 314 -10.24 -0.95 10.45
C ASP A 314 -8.91 -1.02 11.17
N VAL A 315 -8.92 -0.61 12.43
CA VAL A 315 -7.73 -0.48 13.27
C VAL A 315 -7.82 -1.47 14.41
N PHE A 316 -6.84 -2.35 14.49
CA PHE A 316 -6.74 -3.39 15.50
C PHE A 316 -5.54 -3.12 16.40
N ILE A 317 -5.76 -3.06 17.70
CA ILE A 317 -4.67 -3.03 18.67
C ILE A 317 -4.05 -4.42 18.77
N GLN A 318 -2.71 -4.49 18.80
CA GLN A 318 -1.97 -5.72 19.08
C GLN A 318 -1.39 -5.58 20.49
N PRO A 319 -2.10 -6.05 21.53
CA PRO A 319 -1.68 -5.88 22.91
C PRO A 319 -0.41 -6.70 23.20
N ASP A 320 0.51 -6.13 23.97
CA ASP A 320 1.71 -6.84 24.41
C ASP A 320 1.35 -7.94 25.43
N GLU A 321 1.82 -9.17 25.21
CA GLU A 321 1.53 -10.31 26.08
C GLU A 321 2.44 -10.35 27.31
N ARG A 322 1.94 -9.85 28.45
CA ARG A 322 2.69 -9.79 29.72
C ARG A 322 3.32 -11.11 30.13
N ALA A 323 2.59 -12.22 30.02
CA ALA A 323 3.07 -13.55 30.41
C ALA A 323 4.29 -14.03 29.59
N LEU A 324 4.43 -13.58 28.35
CA LEU A 324 5.62 -13.84 27.55
C LEU A 324 6.77 -12.92 27.96
N LEU A 325 6.48 -11.64 28.20
CA LEU A 325 7.49 -10.68 28.64
C LEU A 325 8.12 -11.10 29.97
N ASP A 326 7.33 -11.54 30.94
CA ASP A 326 7.80 -11.92 32.28
C ASP A 326 8.76 -13.11 32.30
N GLN A 327 8.84 -13.91 31.22
CA GLN A 327 9.79 -15.02 31.11
C GLN A 327 11.24 -14.53 31.00
N ARG A 328 11.45 -13.30 30.51
CA ARG A 328 12.78 -12.70 30.37
C ARG A 328 13.11 -11.83 31.58
N ASN A 329 14.31 -12.00 32.12
CA ASN A 329 14.84 -11.09 33.13
C ASN A 329 15.50 -9.87 32.47
N TYR A 330 14.76 -8.76 32.37
CA TYR A 330 15.21 -7.52 31.74
C TYR A 330 16.27 -6.74 32.55
N CYS A 331 16.52 -7.10 33.81
CA CYS A 331 17.62 -6.52 34.58
C CYS A 331 18.97 -7.14 34.20
N VAL A 332 18.98 -8.42 33.85
CA VAL A 332 20.20 -9.13 33.40
C VAL A 332 20.38 -9.00 31.89
N HIS A 333 19.28 -9.00 31.15
CA HIS A 333 19.27 -8.92 29.69
C HIS A 333 18.42 -7.72 29.24
N PRO A 334 18.94 -6.48 29.36
CA PRO A 334 18.24 -5.28 28.92
C PRO A 334 17.95 -5.31 27.41
N HIS A 335 17.04 -4.44 26.95
CA HIS A 335 16.80 -4.23 25.53
C HIS A 335 17.95 -3.42 24.90
N ASP A 336 18.35 -3.79 23.69
CA ASP A 336 19.28 -2.99 22.87
C ASP A 336 18.47 -1.96 22.08
N PHE A 337 18.43 -0.72 22.57
CA PHE A 337 17.59 0.35 22.01
C PHE A 337 18.14 1.01 20.74
N GLU A 338 19.36 0.67 20.31
CA GLU A 338 20.06 1.35 19.20
C GLU A 338 19.68 0.82 17.80
N ASN A 339 18.99 -0.32 17.68
CA ASN A 339 18.73 -0.95 16.37
C ASN A 339 17.32 -0.71 15.79
N ASP A 340 16.33 -0.29 16.59
CA ASP A 340 14.93 -0.16 16.16
C ASP A 340 14.67 1.01 15.19
N GLU A 341 15.58 2.00 15.10
CA GLU A 341 15.47 3.11 14.14
C GLU A 341 15.96 2.75 12.72
N SER A 342 16.72 1.66 12.56
CA SER A 342 17.39 1.33 11.29
C SER A 342 16.58 0.45 10.32
N ASP A 343 15.56 -0.26 10.80
CA ASP A 343 14.77 -1.19 9.96
C ASP A 343 13.71 -0.49 9.10
N GLY A 344 13.42 0.79 9.35
CA GLY A 344 12.46 1.58 8.56
C GLY A 344 12.98 2.03 7.19
N ASP A 345 14.30 2.08 6.98
CA ASP A 345 14.89 2.68 5.77
C ASP A 345 15.18 1.65 4.67
N VAL A 346 15.32 0.37 5.02
CA VAL A 346 15.59 -0.71 4.05
C VAL A 346 14.39 -0.95 3.11
N PHE A 347 13.17 -0.74 3.59
CA PHE A 347 11.94 -0.93 2.80
C PHE A 347 11.61 0.26 1.85
N LYS A 348 12.18 1.45 2.08
CA LYS A 348 12.03 2.58 1.14
C LYS A 348 12.76 2.31 -0.19
N THR A 349 13.94 1.71 -0.13
CA THR A 349 14.76 1.42 -1.31
C THR A 349 14.31 0.23 -2.16
N LEU A 350 13.46 -0.66 -1.64
CA LEU A 350 12.94 -1.82 -2.39
C LEU A 350 11.57 -1.60 -3.03
N SER A 351 10.86 -0.52 -2.66
CA SER A 351 9.53 -0.17 -3.21
C SER A 351 9.59 0.68 -4.48
N GLU A 352 10.76 1.20 -4.87
CA GLU A 352 10.89 2.08 -6.05
C GLU A 352 11.22 1.34 -7.35
N THR A 353 11.55 0.04 -7.32
CA THR A 353 12.11 -0.66 -8.49
C THR A 353 11.26 -1.81 -9.04
N CYS A 354 10.00 -1.96 -8.62
CA CYS A 354 9.13 -2.96 -9.23
C CYS A 354 7.72 -2.41 -9.48
N THR A 355 7.59 -1.64 -10.56
CA THR A 355 6.30 -1.42 -11.20
C THR A 355 6.14 -2.42 -12.35
N ALA A 356 4.98 -3.04 -12.46
CA ALA A 356 4.64 -4.01 -13.50
C ALA A 356 4.61 -3.44 -14.94
N GLU A 357 5.09 -2.21 -15.14
CA GLU A 357 5.29 -1.57 -16.44
C GLU A 357 6.75 -1.66 -16.94
N GLN A 358 7.69 -2.15 -16.11
CA GLN A 358 9.08 -2.38 -16.51
C GLN A 358 9.40 -3.80 -17.00
N CYS A 359 8.43 -4.71 -17.03
CA CYS A 359 8.66 -6.07 -17.56
C CYS A 359 8.52 -6.19 -19.09
N CYS A 360 8.15 -5.13 -19.82
CA CYS A 360 7.89 -5.23 -21.26
C CYS A 360 8.30 -3.99 -22.07
N THR A 361 9.50 -3.42 -21.90
CA THR A 361 10.09 -2.57 -22.97
C THR A 361 11.61 -2.60 -22.92
N GLY A 362 12.25 -2.85 -24.07
CA GLY A 362 13.70 -2.65 -24.23
C GLY A 362 14.42 -3.71 -25.06
N ASN A 363 14.07 -3.84 -26.34
CA ASN A 363 15.07 -4.21 -27.33
C ASN A 363 15.91 -2.95 -27.60
N ASP A 364 17.23 -3.12 -27.73
CA ASP A 364 18.28 -2.12 -28.00
C ASP A 364 19.02 -1.53 -26.78
N PHE A 365 19.85 -2.36 -26.14
CA PHE A 365 21.24 -2.04 -25.80
C PHE A 365 22.01 -3.35 -25.50
N MET A 366 22.17 -4.20 -26.51
CA MET A 366 23.12 -5.32 -26.45
C MET A 366 24.50 -4.83 -26.93
N ALA A 367 25.38 -4.48 -26.00
CA ALA A 367 26.82 -4.75 -26.09
C ALA A 367 27.50 -4.43 -24.76
N ASN A 368 28.14 -5.44 -24.18
CA ASN A 368 29.08 -5.38 -23.06
C ASN A 368 28.50 -5.41 -21.63
N VAL A 369 27.92 -6.55 -21.26
CA VAL A 369 28.06 -7.09 -19.90
C VAL A 369 28.65 -8.49 -20.02
N PRO A 370 29.76 -8.84 -19.34
CA PRO A 370 30.38 -10.15 -19.46
C PRO A 370 29.45 -11.28 -18.97
N ASP A 371 29.17 -12.20 -19.88
CA ASP A 371 28.44 -13.45 -19.65
C ASP A 371 29.17 -14.32 -18.62
N MET A 372 28.61 -14.42 -17.41
CA MET A 372 29.07 -15.33 -16.38
C MET A 372 28.04 -16.42 -16.06
N SER A 373 27.23 -16.84 -17.03
CA SER A 373 26.22 -17.88 -16.83
C SER A 373 26.24 -18.96 -17.91
N ARG A 374 27.41 -19.51 -18.22
CA ARG A 374 27.54 -20.82 -18.89
C ARG A 374 28.81 -21.57 -18.46
N LYS A 375 28.77 -22.16 -17.27
CA LYS A 375 29.50 -23.40 -17.00
C LYS A 375 28.52 -24.49 -16.59
N LYS A 376 28.13 -25.29 -17.58
CA LYS A 376 27.70 -26.68 -17.37
C LYS A 376 28.77 -27.37 -16.51
N ARG A 377 28.39 -27.84 -15.33
CA ARG A 377 29.11 -28.92 -14.66
C ARG A 377 28.14 -30.09 -14.51
N SER A 378 28.19 -30.96 -15.52
CA SER A 378 27.76 -32.34 -15.37
C SER A 378 28.71 -33.00 -14.38
N THR A 379 28.17 -33.45 -13.24
CA THR A 379 28.69 -34.60 -12.48
C THR A 379 27.53 -35.20 -11.69
N THR A 380 27.12 -36.38 -12.15
CA THR A 380 26.66 -37.53 -11.37
C THR A 380 25.35 -37.45 -10.58
N ALA A 381 24.45 -38.35 -10.96
CA ALA A 381 23.22 -38.71 -10.28
C ALA A 381 23.45 -39.09 -8.82
N ASN A 382 22.61 -38.54 -7.93
CA ASN A 382 21.88 -39.20 -6.82
C ASN A 382 21.60 -38.20 -5.69
N GLN A 383 20.38 -37.66 -5.63
CA GLN A 383 19.56 -37.52 -4.40
C GLN A 383 18.23 -36.80 -4.70
N PRO A 384 17.12 -37.18 -4.03
CA PRO A 384 15.77 -36.86 -4.48
C PRO A 384 15.22 -35.53 -3.96
N SER A 385 14.29 -35.00 -4.75
CA SER A 385 13.39 -33.87 -4.54
C SER A 385 12.48 -34.02 -3.29
N PHE A 386 12.97 -33.69 -2.10
CA PHE A 386 12.19 -33.85 -0.86
C PHE A 386 11.81 -32.54 -0.14
N LEU A 387 12.33 -31.37 -0.53
CA LEU A 387 12.11 -30.11 0.20
C LEU A 387 11.02 -29.19 -0.38
N GLN A 388 10.55 -29.44 -1.61
CA GLN A 388 9.51 -28.60 -2.23
C GLN A 388 8.09 -29.03 -1.85
N ASP A 389 7.93 -30.29 -1.41
CA ASP A 389 6.61 -30.92 -1.20
C ASP A 389 6.01 -30.63 0.19
N GLU A 390 6.84 -30.41 1.21
CA GLU A 390 6.40 -30.25 2.60
C GLU A 390 5.63 -28.94 2.85
N PHE A 391 6.03 -27.86 2.17
CA PHE A 391 5.37 -26.55 2.29
C PHE A 391 4.00 -26.54 1.58
N GLN A 392 3.92 -27.14 0.38
CA GLN A 392 2.64 -27.28 -0.32
C GLN A 392 1.69 -28.21 0.45
N GLN A 393 2.17 -29.33 1.00
CA GLN A 393 1.34 -30.22 1.81
C GLN A 393 0.78 -29.55 3.08
N LYS A 394 1.58 -28.74 3.79
CA LYS A 394 1.09 -27.98 4.95
C LYS A 394 0.07 -26.91 4.60
N MET A 395 0.18 -26.31 3.41
CA MET A 395 -0.79 -25.33 2.93
C MET A 395 -2.11 -25.99 2.50
N TYR A 396 -2.06 -27.16 1.87
CA TYR A 396 -3.26 -27.93 1.49
C TYR A 396 -3.96 -28.55 2.71
N SER A 397 -3.22 -29.04 3.71
CA SER A 397 -3.81 -29.59 4.94
C SER A 397 -4.49 -28.54 5.83
N PHE A 398 -4.10 -27.27 5.70
CA PHE A 398 -4.78 -26.16 6.38
C PHE A 398 -6.10 -25.77 5.71
N LEU A 399 -6.26 -26.08 4.41
CA LEU A 399 -7.48 -25.82 3.64
C LEU A 399 -8.50 -26.97 3.71
N GLU A 400 -8.06 -28.17 4.05
CA GLU A 400 -8.92 -29.32 4.29
C GLU A 400 -9.26 -29.43 5.79
N GLY A 401 -10.34 -28.77 6.21
CA GLY A 401 -10.92 -29.00 7.54
C GLY A 401 -11.33 -30.47 7.75
N PRO A 402 -11.49 -30.93 9.01
CA PRO A 402 -11.78 -32.33 9.32
C PRO A 402 -13.14 -32.78 8.72
N PRO A 403 -13.28 -34.07 8.38
CA PRO A 403 -14.48 -34.58 7.72
C PRO A 403 -15.70 -34.46 8.65
N ALA A 404 -16.79 -33.95 8.06
CA ALA A 404 -18.09 -33.84 8.69
C ALA A 404 -18.60 -35.21 9.16
N GLN A 405 -18.80 -35.36 10.47
CA GLN A 405 -19.82 -36.26 10.99
C GLN A 405 -21.09 -35.44 11.16
N ASP A 406 -22.14 -35.79 10.43
CA ASP A 406 -23.44 -35.13 10.46
C ASP A 406 -24.03 -35.07 11.88
N PRO A 407 -24.42 -33.87 12.37
CA PRO A 407 -25.51 -33.75 13.29
C PRO A 407 -26.63 -32.95 12.62
N VAL A 408 -27.74 -33.65 12.38
CA VAL A 408 -29.13 -33.18 12.32
C VAL A 408 -29.29 -31.65 12.32
N VAL A 409 -29.64 -31.12 11.14
CA VAL A 409 -30.03 -29.73 10.92
C VAL A 409 -31.20 -29.35 11.84
N THR A 410 -30.91 -28.54 12.85
CA THR A 410 -31.88 -27.62 13.46
C THR A 410 -31.41 -26.20 13.18
N PRO A 411 -32.25 -25.32 12.59
CA PRO A 411 -31.81 -24.02 12.10
C PRO A 411 -31.73 -23.03 13.27
N HIS A 412 -30.63 -23.07 14.02
CA HIS A 412 -30.25 -21.94 14.86
C HIS A 412 -29.53 -20.91 13.99
N ARG A 413 -30.31 -19.92 13.54
CA ARG A 413 -29.86 -18.65 12.98
C ARG A 413 -29.03 -17.91 14.06
N ALA A 414 -27.76 -18.28 14.19
CA ALA A 414 -26.81 -17.57 15.04
C ALA A 414 -26.37 -16.29 14.31
N LYS A 415 -26.61 -15.16 14.96
CA LYS A 415 -26.12 -13.83 14.59
C LYS A 415 -24.65 -13.90 14.20
N ARG A 416 -24.34 -13.39 13.01
CA ARG A 416 -22.98 -13.15 12.52
C ARG A 416 -22.46 -11.84 13.14
N ASP A 417 -22.38 -11.79 14.47
CA ASP A 417 -21.60 -10.81 15.23
C ASP A 417 -20.48 -11.60 15.91
N SER A 418 -19.48 -12.04 15.13
CA SER A 418 -18.18 -12.30 15.73
C SER A 418 -17.64 -10.94 16.12
N GLU A 419 -17.75 -10.59 17.39
CA GLU A 419 -17.12 -9.40 17.96
C GLU A 419 -15.65 -9.42 17.51
N LEU A 420 -15.27 -8.47 16.64
CA LEU A 420 -13.90 -8.37 16.14
C LEU A 420 -13.02 -7.98 17.33
N VAL A 421 -12.49 -9.00 18.00
CA VAL A 421 -11.64 -8.86 19.17
C VAL A 421 -10.51 -7.89 18.82
N ASN A 422 -10.28 -6.89 19.68
CA ASN A 422 -9.25 -5.85 19.55
C ASN A 422 -9.44 -4.80 18.44
N ARG A 423 -10.58 -4.72 17.76
CA ARG A 423 -10.87 -3.57 16.87
C ARG A 423 -11.14 -2.32 17.72
N VAL A 424 -10.27 -1.32 17.63
CA VAL A 424 -10.36 -0.08 18.41
C VAL A 424 -11.04 1.06 17.63
N HIS A 425 -10.81 1.12 16.32
CA HIS A 425 -11.38 2.16 15.46
C HIS A 425 -11.86 1.62 14.11
N ASN A 426 -12.83 2.33 13.53
CA ASN A 426 -13.31 2.18 12.17
C ASN A 426 -13.48 3.58 11.58
N HIS A 427 -12.83 3.86 10.45
CA HIS A 427 -12.94 5.14 9.79
C HIS A 427 -13.38 5.02 8.33
N SER A 428 -14.44 5.76 8.02
CA SER A 428 -14.96 6.11 6.69
C SER A 428 -14.30 7.35 6.06
N PHE A 429 -13.59 7.34 4.91
CA PHE A 429 -13.14 8.60 4.28
C PHE A 429 -13.15 8.59 2.74
N ASP A 430 -13.17 9.78 2.13
CA ASP A 430 -13.33 9.97 0.68
C ASP A 430 -12.07 9.59 -0.12
N ALA A 431 -12.25 9.14 -1.36
CA ALA A 431 -11.16 8.71 -2.23
C ALA A 431 -10.26 9.84 -2.76
N THR A 432 -10.60 11.11 -2.49
CA THR A 432 -9.77 12.27 -2.86
C THR A 432 -8.53 12.41 -1.98
N LEU A 433 -8.52 11.77 -0.81
CA LEU A 433 -7.40 11.77 0.12
C LEU A 433 -6.38 10.69 -0.27
N GLY A 434 -5.12 11.09 -0.46
CA GLY A 434 -3.99 10.16 -0.67
C GLY A 434 -3.30 9.71 0.63
N GLU A 435 -3.69 10.31 1.75
CA GLU A 435 -3.16 10.03 3.09
C GLU A 435 -4.30 10.09 4.11
N PHE A 436 -4.19 9.27 5.16
CA PHE A 436 -5.15 9.26 6.25
C PHE A 436 -4.46 9.12 7.60
N THR A 437 -4.88 9.94 8.57
CA THR A 437 -4.34 9.94 9.93
C THR A 437 -5.32 9.30 10.89
N VAL A 438 -4.90 8.22 11.53
CA VAL A 438 -5.59 7.62 12.67
C VAL A 438 -5.02 8.24 13.95
N SER A 439 -5.88 8.87 14.75
CA SER A 439 -5.52 9.52 16.03
C SER A 439 -6.06 8.73 17.23
N ASN A 440 -5.73 9.17 18.45
CA ASN A 440 -6.13 8.56 19.72
C ASN A 440 -5.58 7.14 19.93
N LEU A 441 -4.38 6.89 19.41
CA LEU A 441 -3.64 5.65 19.62
C LEU A 441 -2.84 5.72 20.92
N LEU A 442 -2.51 4.56 21.49
CA LEU A 442 -1.65 4.44 22.67
C LEU A 442 -0.17 4.58 22.26
N PRO A 443 0.68 5.12 23.15
CA PRO A 443 2.09 5.33 22.86
C PRO A 443 2.87 4.02 22.81
N TYR A 444 3.84 3.96 21.91
CA TYR A 444 4.67 2.78 21.63
C TYR A 444 3.90 1.45 21.50
N THR A 445 2.69 1.51 20.97
CA THR A 445 1.78 0.36 20.86
C THR A 445 1.68 -0.09 19.41
N TYR A 446 1.67 -1.40 19.18
CA TYR A 446 1.61 -1.98 17.84
C TYR A 446 0.16 -2.04 17.35
N TYR A 447 -0.08 -1.57 16.14
CA TYR A 447 -1.40 -1.56 15.52
C TYR A 447 -1.36 -2.21 14.14
N THR A 448 -2.45 -2.91 13.81
CA THR A 448 -2.69 -3.46 12.48
C THR A 448 -3.85 -2.71 11.83
N PHE A 449 -3.61 -2.21 10.63
CA PHE A 449 -4.54 -1.47 9.80
C PHE A 449 -5.01 -2.37 8.65
N GLN A 450 -6.32 -2.50 8.49
CA GLN A 450 -6.95 -3.15 7.35
C GLN A 450 -7.62 -2.07 6.48
N LEU A 451 -7.02 -1.78 5.33
CA LEU A 451 -7.47 -0.72 4.43
C LEU A 451 -8.22 -1.31 3.23
N PHE A 452 -9.45 -0.84 3.00
CA PHE A 452 -10.34 -1.26 1.92
C PHE A 452 -10.58 -0.10 0.96
N ALA A 453 -10.65 -0.38 -0.34
CA ALA A 453 -11.12 0.56 -1.37
C ALA A 453 -12.55 0.19 -1.77
N CYS A 454 -13.48 1.15 -1.77
CA CYS A 454 -14.89 0.87 -2.05
C CYS A 454 -15.42 1.71 -3.20
N SER A 455 -16.24 1.10 -4.06
CA SER A 455 -16.91 1.78 -5.17
C SER A 455 -18.29 2.35 -4.80
N ALA A 456 -18.85 1.93 -3.67
CA ALA A 456 -20.08 2.45 -3.07
C ALA A 456 -20.01 2.39 -1.53
N ASP A 457 -21.05 2.85 -0.85
CA ASP A 457 -21.12 2.90 0.62
C ASP A 457 -21.35 1.52 1.27
N GLU A 458 -21.87 0.57 0.51
CA GLU A 458 -22.17 -0.78 1.01
C GLU A 458 -20.91 -1.65 1.00
N LEU A 459 -20.72 -2.45 2.07
CA LEU A 459 -19.56 -3.34 2.25
C LEU A 459 -19.38 -4.36 1.11
N GLU A 460 -20.45 -4.70 0.38
CA GLU A 460 -20.39 -5.62 -0.77
C GLU A 460 -19.57 -5.05 -1.94
N PHE A 461 -19.42 -3.73 -2.00
CA PHE A 461 -18.68 -3.01 -3.04
C PHE A 461 -17.27 -2.61 -2.61
N CYS A 462 -16.80 -3.12 -1.48
CA CYS A 462 -15.43 -2.93 -1.01
C CYS A 462 -14.50 -4.05 -1.50
N SER A 463 -13.24 -3.69 -1.74
CA SER A 463 -12.16 -4.60 -2.10
C SER A 463 -11.85 -5.59 -0.97
N ALA A 464 -10.97 -6.56 -1.22
CA ALA A 464 -10.24 -7.18 -0.12
C ALA A 464 -9.41 -6.10 0.62
N TYR A 465 -9.11 -6.32 1.91
CA TYR A 465 -8.26 -5.38 2.64
C TYR A 465 -6.79 -5.55 2.29
N SER A 466 -6.08 -4.44 2.26
CA SER A 466 -4.63 -4.39 2.38
C SER A 466 -4.27 -4.33 3.86
N ILE A 467 -3.37 -5.20 4.31
CA ILE A 467 -2.91 -5.25 5.70
C ILE A 467 -1.59 -4.51 5.84
N TYR A 468 -1.52 -3.63 6.82
CA TYR A 468 -0.30 -2.91 7.18
C TYR A 468 -0.22 -2.81 8.70
N SER A 469 0.97 -2.92 9.28
CA SER A 469 1.14 -2.79 10.72
C SER A 469 2.34 -1.90 11.04
N ASP A 470 2.21 -1.07 12.06
CA ASP A 470 3.26 -0.20 12.54
C ASP A 470 3.05 0.10 14.04
N ARG A 471 4.11 0.55 14.71
CA ARG A 471 4.10 0.97 16.10
C ARG A 471 4.09 2.50 16.17
N THR A 472 3.25 3.06 17.05
CA THR A 472 3.31 4.50 17.38
C THR A 472 4.66 4.89 17.97
N ALA A 473 5.02 6.16 17.90
CA ALA A 473 6.26 6.64 18.50
C ALA A 473 6.20 6.52 20.05
N PRO A 474 7.34 6.42 20.75
CA PRO A 474 7.35 6.51 22.20
C PRO A 474 7.01 7.94 22.66
N SER A 475 6.26 8.06 23.74
CA SER A 475 5.95 9.34 24.38
C SER A 475 7.01 9.68 25.44
N PRO A 476 7.54 10.92 25.49
CA PRO A 476 8.56 11.31 26.46
C PRO A 476 8.01 11.57 27.87
N VAL A 477 6.69 11.64 28.04
CA VAL A 477 6.03 12.08 29.28
C VAL A 477 5.33 10.96 30.06
N VAL A 478 5.30 9.75 29.51
CA VAL A 478 4.58 8.60 30.13
C VAL A 478 5.51 7.74 30.98
N GLY A 479 4.93 6.95 31.89
CA GLY A 479 5.69 6.05 32.76
C GLY A 479 6.38 6.69 33.97
N THR A 480 6.01 7.92 34.35
CA THR A 480 6.49 8.56 35.59
C THR A 480 5.94 7.82 36.82
N LEU A 481 6.80 7.54 37.80
CA LEU A 481 6.43 6.87 39.05
C LEU A 481 6.18 7.86 40.18
N THR A 482 5.16 7.57 40.98
CA THR A 482 4.92 8.21 42.28
C THR A 482 5.35 7.26 43.39
N LEU A 483 6.33 7.66 44.19
CA LEU A 483 6.86 6.86 45.29
C LEU A 483 6.23 7.25 46.62
N THR A 484 6.09 6.27 47.50
CA THR A 484 5.71 6.49 48.89
C THR A 484 6.75 5.84 49.81
N VAL A 485 7.35 6.64 50.70
CA VAL A 485 8.31 6.15 51.69
C VAL A 485 7.56 5.81 52.97
N ILE A 486 7.61 4.55 53.40
CA ILE A 486 6.93 4.12 54.62
C ILE A 486 7.84 4.40 55.81
N LYS A 487 7.37 5.25 56.74
CA LYS A 487 8.08 5.53 58.00
C LYS A 487 8.29 4.23 58.80
N GLN A 488 9.54 3.89 59.05
CA GLN A 488 9.91 2.71 59.82
C GLN A 488 10.04 3.01 61.32
N PRO A 489 9.86 2.01 62.20
CA PRO A 489 10.09 2.17 63.63
C PRO A 489 11.57 2.47 63.94
N GLU A 490 11.81 3.25 64.99
CA GLU A 490 13.16 3.62 65.45
C GLU A 490 14.02 2.39 65.74
N GLY A 491 15.27 2.40 65.25
CA GLY A 491 16.19 1.27 65.33
C GLY A 491 16.14 0.32 64.12
N SER A 492 15.28 0.59 63.12
CA SER A 492 15.31 -0.13 61.84
C SER A 492 16.60 0.17 61.07
N SER A 493 17.20 -0.83 60.40
CA SER A 493 18.33 -0.67 59.48
C SER A 493 17.94 -0.74 58.01
N HIS A 494 16.69 -0.38 57.68
CA HIS A 494 16.14 -0.50 56.34
C HIS A 494 15.14 0.60 56.00
N ILE A 495 15.02 0.91 54.71
CA ILE A 495 14.02 1.83 54.14
C ILE A 495 13.04 1.02 53.31
N VAL A 496 11.75 1.32 53.44
CA VAL A 496 10.68 0.66 52.68
C VAL A 496 10.03 1.66 51.75
N LEU A 497 9.96 1.29 50.47
CA LEU A 497 9.32 2.05 49.41
C LEU A 497 8.10 1.29 48.90
N THR A 498 7.04 2.01 48.58
CA THR A 498 5.87 1.45 47.90
C THR A 498 5.53 2.28 46.67
N PHE A 499 5.32 1.61 45.55
CA PHE A 499 4.91 2.25 44.30
C PHE A 499 4.13 1.28 43.41
N THR A 500 3.15 1.82 42.71
CA THR A 500 2.29 1.09 41.78
C THR A 500 2.76 1.25 40.34
N GLU A 501 2.51 0.25 39.51
CA GLU A 501 2.74 0.33 38.07
C GLU A 501 1.92 1.49 37.45
N PRO A 502 2.51 2.39 36.63
CA PRO A 502 1.77 3.46 35.99
C PRO A 502 0.71 2.94 35.02
N VAL A 503 -0.42 3.65 34.93
CA VAL A 503 -1.55 3.26 34.04
C VAL A 503 -1.17 3.39 32.56
N LEU A 504 -0.39 4.41 32.20
CA LEU A 504 0.04 4.67 30.83
C LEU A 504 1.57 4.63 30.75
N VAL A 505 2.08 3.76 29.88
CA VAL A 505 3.50 3.54 29.63
C VAL A 505 3.73 3.34 28.13
N ASN A 506 4.99 3.42 27.70
CA ASN A 506 5.35 3.11 26.32
C ASN A 506 5.37 1.59 26.11
N GLY A 507 4.26 1.03 25.61
CA GLY A 507 4.07 -0.41 25.44
C GLY A 507 3.73 -1.10 26.76
N ALA A 508 4.67 -1.89 27.30
CA ALA A 508 4.52 -2.59 28.58
C ALA A 508 5.71 -2.31 29.52
N VAL A 509 5.45 -2.37 30.83
CA VAL A 509 6.51 -2.33 31.85
C VAL A 509 7.23 -3.67 31.91
N VAL A 510 8.55 -3.64 31.96
CA VAL A 510 9.37 -4.87 32.04
C VAL A 510 10.24 -4.93 33.29
N ALA A 511 10.69 -3.80 33.80
CA ALA A 511 11.49 -3.70 35.01
C ALA A 511 11.43 -2.31 35.65
N TYR A 512 12.04 -2.15 36.81
CA TYR A 512 12.17 -0.88 37.52
C TYR A 512 13.62 -0.68 37.96
N ASN A 513 14.13 0.54 37.81
CA ASN A 513 15.42 0.95 38.36
C ASN A 513 15.17 1.84 39.57
N ILE A 514 15.78 1.52 40.71
CA ILE A 514 15.61 2.23 41.98
C ILE A 514 16.99 2.72 42.45
N GLU A 515 17.07 3.99 42.82
CA GLU A 515 18.30 4.62 43.28
C GLU A 515 18.15 5.18 44.70
N LEU A 516 19.20 5.01 45.49
CA LEU A 516 19.33 5.53 46.85
C LEU A 516 20.63 6.32 46.95
N LYS A 517 20.57 7.53 47.54
CA LYS A 517 21.73 8.35 47.88
C LYS A 517 21.68 8.80 49.34
N SER A 518 22.81 8.80 50.04
CA SER A 518 22.92 9.39 51.38
C SER A 518 23.06 10.92 51.32
N ILE A 519 22.38 11.63 52.21
CA ILE A 519 22.51 13.08 52.42
C ILE A 519 23.45 13.27 53.62
N ALA A 520 24.52 14.04 53.43
CA ALA A 520 25.42 14.50 54.50
C ALA A 520 26.08 13.42 55.40
N GLN A 521 26.51 12.28 54.83
CA GLN A 521 27.40 11.32 55.51
C GLN A 521 28.86 11.51 55.06
N THR A 522 29.83 11.15 55.93
CA THR A 522 31.27 11.14 55.60
C THR A 522 31.64 10.17 54.49
N VAL A 523 30.77 9.19 54.20
CA VAL A 523 30.87 8.24 53.10
C VAL A 523 29.63 8.39 52.23
N SER A 524 29.81 8.73 50.95
CA SER A 524 28.71 8.80 49.99
C SER A 524 28.21 7.39 49.63
N VAL A 525 27.04 7.00 50.12
CA VAL A 525 26.38 5.75 49.72
C VAL A 525 25.50 6.04 48.51
N GLU A 526 25.85 5.49 47.35
CA GLU A 526 25.02 5.47 46.15
C GLU A 526 24.73 4.02 45.76
N ARG A 527 23.46 3.61 45.81
CA ARG A 527 23.02 2.27 45.37
C ARG A 527 22.04 2.40 44.22
N ARG A 528 22.22 1.56 43.21
CA ARG A 528 21.34 1.45 42.03
C ARG A 528 20.98 -0.02 41.87
N GLU A 529 19.69 -0.32 41.98
CA GLU A 529 19.17 -1.68 41.97
C GLU A 529 18.09 -1.80 40.89
N CYS A 530 18.01 -2.96 40.23
CA CYS A 530 17.00 -3.26 39.22
C CYS A 530 16.14 -4.43 39.70
N ILE A 531 14.83 -4.29 39.60
CA ILE A 531 13.85 -5.36 39.86
C ILE A 531 12.98 -5.60 38.65
N THR A 532 12.65 -6.86 38.37
CA THR A 532 11.74 -7.18 37.26
C THR A 532 10.30 -6.81 37.63
N ARG A 533 9.46 -6.58 36.62
CA ARG A 533 8.02 -6.30 36.81
C ARG A 533 7.33 -7.38 37.66
N LEU A 534 7.56 -8.65 37.32
CA LEU A 534 7.00 -9.80 38.05
C LEU A 534 7.46 -9.85 39.51
N GLN A 535 8.74 -9.59 39.80
CA GLN A 535 9.24 -9.55 41.17
C GLN A 535 8.56 -8.46 42.00
N HIS A 536 8.38 -7.27 41.41
CA HIS A 536 7.71 -6.15 42.06
C HIS A 536 6.23 -6.44 42.35
N GLU A 537 5.54 -7.07 41.40
CA GLU A 537 4.14 -7.49 41.56
C GLU A 537 4.00 -8.54 42.67
N GLN A 538 4.87 -9.56 42.69
CA GLN A 538 4.90 -10.60 43.73
C GLN A 538 5.19 -10.03 45.12
N ALA A 539 5.98 -8.94 45.20
CA ALA A 539 6.24 -8.22 46.44
C ALA A 539 5.09 -7.29 46.87
N GLY A 540 3.97 -7.27 46.14
CA GLY A 540 2.82 -6.42 46.45
C GLY A 540 3.11 -4.93 46.25
N GLY A 541 4.02 -4.58 45.34
CA GLY A 541 4.40 -3.20 45.07
C GLY A 541 5.36 -2.58 46.10
N ARG A 542 5.96 -3.41 46.97
CA ARG A 542 6.87 -2.99 48.05
C ARG A 542 8.32 -3.33 47.73
N TYR A 543 9.21 -2.37 47.92
CA TYR A 543 10.65 -2.53 47.84
C TYR A 543 11.34 -2.20 49.16
N VAL A 544 12.42 -2.90 49.51
CA VAL A 544 13.13 -2.72 50.78
C VAL A 544 14.63 -2.58 50.55
N PHE A 545 15.17 -1.40 50.89
CA PHE A 545 16.62 -1.20 51.01
C PHE A 545 17.08 -1.65 52.39
N GLY A 546 17.77 -2.78 52.48
CA GLY A 546 18.35 -3.29 53.73
C GLY A 546 19.77 -2.80 54.02
N ASN A 547 20.27 -3.10 55.22
CA ASN A 547 21.65 -2.83 55.65
C ASN A 547 22.04 -1.36 55.48
N LEU A 548 21.24 -0.45 56.03
CA LEU A 548 21.50 0.97 56.05
C LEU A 548 21.99 1.41 57.43
N THR A 549 22.94 2.35 57.42
CA THR A 549 23.37 3.07 58.62
C THR A 549 22.35 4.15 58.96
N ALA A 550 22.40 4.65 60.19
CA ALA A 550 21.55 5.77 60.57
C ALA A 550 21.94 7.04 59.81
N GLY A 551 20.93 7.78 59.35
CA GLY A 551 21.12 9.04 58.62
C GLY A 551 20.01 9.33 57.61
N GLU A 552 20.20 10.44 56.90
CA GLU A 552 19.27 10.93 55.90
C GLU A 552 19.61 10.38 54.52
N TYR A 553 18.58 9.99 53.78
CA TYR A 553 18.68 9.42 52.44
C TYR A 553 17.66 10.07 51.50
N MET A 554 17.97 10.03 50.22
CA MET A 554 17.08 10.38 49.12
C MET A 554 16.93 9.18 48.20
N VAL A 555 15.70 8.90 47.80
CA VAL A 555 15.34 7.78 46.92
C VAL A 555 14.61 8.28 45.69
N ARG A 556 14.84 7.63 44.55
CA ARG A 556 14.05 7.83 43.34
C ARG A 556 13.95 6.52 42.57
N ALA A 557 12.98 6.41 41.68
CA ALA A 557 12.84 5.24 40.82
C ALA A 557 12.37 5.65 39.43
N ARG A 558 12.60 4.76 38.46
CA ARG A 558 12.04 4.87 37.11
C ARG A 558 11.56 3.53 36.60
N VAL A 559 10.60 3.57 35.69
CA VAL A 559 10.15 2.41 34.92
C VAL A 559 11.11 2.13 33.78
N ILE A 560 11.35 0.86 33.50
CA ILE A 560 11.89 0.38 32.23
C ILE A 560 10.71 -0.21 31.46
N SER A 561 10.37 0.42 30.33
CA SER A 561 9.32 -0.01 29.40
C SER A 561 9.92 -0.69 28.17
N LEU A 562 9.09 -1.25 27.29
CA LEU A 562 9.55 -1.82 26.02
C LEU A 562 10.24 -0.78 25.11
N ALA A 563 9.85 0.49 25.18
CA ALA A 563 10.54 1.57 24.46
C ALA A 563 11.86 2.01 25.11
N GLY A 564 12.07 1.60 26.37
CA GLY A 564 13.22 1.99 27.17
C GLY A 564 12.90 2.68 28.48
N PRO A 565 13.93 3.25 29.12
CA PRO A 565 13.80 3.81 30.45
C PRO A 565 13.02 5.13 30.44
N ALA A 566 11.97 5.19 31.27
CA ALA A 566 11.21 6.41 31.51
C ALA A 566 12.03 7.42 32.36
N PRO A 567 11.59 8.70 32.44
CA PRO A 567 12.16 9.65 33.37
C PRO A 567 12.12 9.13 34.81
N PHE A 568 13.11 9.55 35.61
CA PHE A 568 13.08 9.29 37.05
C PHE A 568 11.96 10.08 37.72
N SER A 569 11.41 9.49 38.79
CA SER A 569 10.62 10.23 39.76
C SER A 569 11.45 11.37 40.38
N ASP A 570 10.76 12.33 40.99
CA ASP A 570 11.40 13.25 41.91
C ASP A 570 12.13 12.50 43.03
N TRP A 571 13.05 13.19 43.70
CA TRP A 571 13.72 12.66 44.88
C TRP A 571 12.80 12.75 46.10
N TYR A 572 12.61 11.62 46.78
CA TYR A 572 11.86 11.52 48.02
C TYR A 572 12.82 11.34 49.19
N PHE A 573 12.56 12.04 50.29
CA PHE A 573 13.37 11.93 51.50
C PHE A 573 12.98 10.69 52.32
N ALA A 574 13.99 10.03 52.88
CA ALA A 574 13.85 8.89 53.76
C ALA A 574 14.88 9.00 54.90
N GLU A 575 14.52 8.58 56.09
CA GLU A 575 15.39 8.68 57.27
C GLU A 575 15.46 7.35 57.99
N VAL A 576 16.68 6.99 58.42
CA VAL A 576 16.94 5.82 59.25
C VAL A 576 17.37 6.32 60.63
N VAL A 577 16.48 6.19 61.61
CA VAL A 577 16.71 6.69 62.98
C VAL A 577 17.38 5.62 63.84
N TRP A 578 18.50 5.95 64.46
CA TRP A 578 19.21 5.07 65.39
C TRP A 578 18.50 5.00 66.75
N ARG A 579 18.58 3.85 67.43
CA ARG A 579 18.14 3.68 68.81
C ARG A 579 19.31 3.20 69.66
N GLU A 580 19.63 3.95 70.73
CA GLU A 580 20.55 3.48 71.77
C GLU A 580 19.97 2.21 72.42
N PRO A 581 20.75 1.13 72.59
CA PRO A 581 20.28 -0.04 73.31
C PRO A 581 19.91 0.38 74.74
N LEU A 582 18.67 0.09 75.16
CA LEU A 582 18.23 0.32 76.54
C LEU A 582 19.21 -0.38 77.48
N LYS A 583 19.98 0.41 78.22
CA LYS A 583 20.87 -0.08 79.26
C LYS A 583 19.97 -0.68 80.33
N GLU A 584 19.93 -2.00 80.41
CA GLU A 584 19.16 -2.72 81.42
C GLU A 584 19.72 -2.32 82.79
N ASP A 585 18.99 -1.47 83.52
CA ASP A 585 19.44 -0.89 84.77
C ASP A 585 19.33 -1.93 85.89
N ASN A 586 20.27 -2.87 85.89
CA ASN A 586 20.41 -3.95 86.86
C ASN A 586 20.79 -3.44 88.27
N SER A 587 20.80 -2.12 88.48
CA SER A 587 21.11 -1.43 89.73
C SER A 587 20.20 -1.88 90.89
N VAL A 588 18.89 -2.05 90.64
CA VAL A 588 17.94 -2.48 91.69
C VAL A 588 18.15 -3.94 92.08
N ARG A 589 18.40 -4.82 91.09
CA ARG A 589 18.69 -6.25 91.32
C ARG A 589 20.00 -6.42 92.08
N ASN A 590 21.04 -5.69 91.69
CA ASN A 590 22.34 -5.72 92.35
C ASN A 590 22.26 -5.13 93.76
N GLY A 591 21.47 -4.07 93.97
CA GLY A 591 21.19 -3.49 95.29
C GLY A 591 20.52 -4.48 96.24
N LEU A 592 19.50 -5.22 95.77
CA LEU A 592 18.80 -6.24 96.55
C LEU A 592 19.70 -7.42 96.92
N ILE A 593 20.57 -7.87 96.00
CA ILE A 593 21.54 -8.94 96.29
C ILE A 593 22.56 -8.46 97.33
N THR A 594 23.10 -7.25 97.20
CA THR A 594 24.04 -6.70 98.19
C THR A 594 23.41 -6.53 99.57
N PHE A 595 22.15 -6.09 99.65
CA PHE A 595 21.42 -5.98 100.91
C PHE A 595 21.20 -7.36 101.56
N GLY A 596 20.82 -8.37 100.76
CA GLY A 596 20.65 -9.74 101.24
C GLY A 596 21.96 -10.34 101.79
N VAL A 597 23.10 -10.11 101.12
CA VAL A 597 24.42 -10.58 101.59
C VAL A 597 24.83 -9.89 102.88
N LEU A 598 24.64 -8.56 102.99
CA LEU A 598 24.94 -7.82 104.22
C LEU A 598 24.07 -8.27 105.40
N LEU A 599 22.80 -8.56 105.14
CA LEU A 599 21.88 -9.05 106.17
C LEU A 599 22.27 -10.47 106.61
N GLY A 600 22.64 -11.35 105.68
CA GLY A 600 23.19 -12.68 105.99
C GLY A 600 24.48 -12.61 106.82
N LEU A 601 25.43 -11.75 106.45
CA LEU A 601 26.67 -11.55 107.21
C LEU A 601 26.41 -11.01 108.62
N SER A 602 25.43 -10.11 108.79
CA SER A 602 25.06 -9.60 110.11
C SER A 602 24.48 -10.68 111.02
N VAL A 603 23.65 -11.58 110.47
CA VAL A 603 23.08 -12.73 111.21
C VAL A 603 24.18 -13.72 111.60
N VAL A 604 25.14 -13.98 110.70
CA VAL A 604 26.30 -14.84 110.99
C VAL A 604 27.19 -14.21 112.07
N LEU A 605 27.45 -12.90 112.02
CA LEU A 605 28.23 -12.21 113.05
C LEU A 605 27.52 -12.21 114.41
N ILE A 606 26.20 -12.03 114.45
CA ILE A 606 25.41 -12.16 115.69
C ILE A 606 25.43 -13.61 116.20
N GLY A 607 25.35 -14.59 115.29
CA GLY A 607 25.49 -16.01 115.62
C GLY A 607 26.87 -16.38 116.17
N LEU A 608 27.94 -15.85 115.58
CA LEU A 608 29.32 -16.01 116.03
C LEU A 608 29.56 -15.28 117.36
N TYR A 609 28.96 -14.10 117.56
CA TYR A 609 29.02 -13.39 118.85
C TYR A 609 28.31 -14.17 119.96
N ALA A 610 27.15 -14.74 119.68
CA ALA A 610 26.43 -15.60 120.62
C ALA A 610 27.17 -16.92 120.89
N ALA A 611 27.81 -17.50 119.86
CA ALA A 611 28.63 -18.70 120.00
C ALA A 611 29.91 -18.43 120.80
N TYR A 612 30.62 -17.32 120.53
CA TYR A 612 31.79 -16.86 121.26
C TYR A 612 31.49 -16.63 122.75
N HIS A 613 30.32 -16.07 123.07
CA HIS A 613 29.92 -15.86 124.45
C HIS A 613 29.45 -17.14 125.16
N ARG A 614 29.02 -18.17 124.42
CA ARG A 614 28.75 -19.52 124.94
C ARG A 614 30.02 -20.36 125.12
N PHE A 615 31.04 -20.13 124.30
CA PHE A 615 32.29 -20.91 124.31
C PHE A 615 33.32 -20.44 125.36
N LYS A 616 33.19 -19.21 125.90
CA LYS A 616 34.15 -18.66 126.88
C LYS A 616 34.02 -19.22 128.31
N THR A 617 33.01 -20.04 128.62
CA THR A 617 32.80 -20.62 129.97
C THR A 617 33.32 -22.04 130.18
N HIS A 618 33.91 -22.70 129.19
CA HIS A 618 34.53 -24.01 129.39
C HIS A 618 35.60 -24.25 128.33
N HIS A 619 36.88 -24.09 128.66
CA HIS A 619 38.00 -24.78 128.01
C HIS A 619 39.22 -24.77 128.95
N ASP A 620 39.43 -25.89 129.63
CA ASP A 620 40.73 -26.52 129.88
C ASP A 620 40.53 -27.93 129.28
N ASP A 621 41.38 -28.56 128.47
CA ASP A 621 42.82 -28.66 128.54
C ASP A 621 43.33 -29.49 127.32
N LYS A 622 44.63 -29.33 126.98
CA LYS A 622 45.55 -30.23 126.23
C LYS A 622 45.80 -30.05 124.71
N ALA A 623 47.04 -29.60 124.46
CA ALA A 623 47.89 -29.73 123.26
C ALA A 623 48.43 -31.19 123.08
N PRO A 624 49.20 -31.59 122.02
CA PRO A 624 50.52 -31.02 121.60
C PRO A 624 50.85 -31.02 120.06
N LEU A 625 51.67 -30.06 119.57
CA LEU A 625 53.06 -30.11 119.00
C LEU A 625 53.27 -30.84 117.63
N VAL A 626 53.62 -30.12 116.52
CA VAL A 626 54.96 -29.82 115.88
C VAL A 626 55.36 -30.91 114.84
N GLU A 627 55.70 -30.68 113.56
CA GLU A 627 56.83 -29.98 112.85
C GLU A 627 56.39 -29.47 111.45
N ASP A 628 56.81 -28.27 110.96
CA ASP A 628 57.99 -27.94 110.07
C ASP A 628 57.94 -28.65 108.69
N ASP A 629 58.14 -28.06 107.50
CA ASP A 629 58.88 -26.89 106.98
C ASP A 629 58.00 -26.17 105.90
N GLY A 630 58.15 -24.92 105.50
CA GLY A 630 59.28 -24.37 104.74
C GLY A 630 58.83 -23.71 103.42
N ASN A 631 58.85 -22.37 103.40
CA ASN A 631 59.18 -21.47 102.28
C ASN A 631 58.44 -21.48 100.91
N ALA A 632 57.86 -20.30 100.65
CA ALA A 632 58.23 -19.34 99.59
C ALA A 632 57.70 -19.47 98.15
N LEU A 633 57.01 -18.37 97.77
CA LEU A 633 57.14 -17.55 96.56
C LEU A 633 56.63 -18.06 95.19
N VAL A 634 55.68 -17.27 94.68
CA VAL A 634 55.66 -16.61 93.35
C VAL A 634 55.18 -17.39 92.13
N ASP A 635 54.11 -16.81 91.56
CA ASP A 635 53.67 -16.64 90.18
C ASP A 635 53.56 -17.78 89.16
N GLU A 636 52.41 -17.66 88.49
CA GLU A 636 52.11 -17.82 87.07
C GLU A 636 51.97 -19.20 86.41
N ASP A 637 50.99 -19.17 85.50
CA ASP A 637 50.70 -20.04 84.37
C ASP A 637 50.33 -21.51 84.68
N GLY A 638 49.14 -21.97 84.31
CA GLY A 638 48.63 -21.92 82.95
C GLY A 638 48.97 -23.25 82.27
N PHE A 639 48.05 -24.22 82.32
CA PHE A 639 48.06 -25.43 81.48
C PHE A 639 46.59 -25.75 81.11
N VAL A 640 46.19 -25.66 79.84
CA VAL A 640 46.35 -26.65 78.75
C VAL A 640 45.23 -27.70 78.82
N ASP A 641 44.38 -27.80 77.79
CA ASP A 641 44.63 -28.63 76.61
C ASP A 641 43.44 -28.61 75.62
N CYS A 642 43.78 -28.52 74.33
CA CYS A 642 43.38 -29.36 73.19
C CYS A 642 42.02 -30.10 73.18
N ALA A 643 41.36 -30.42 72.05
CA ALA A 643 41.65 -30.27 70.63
C ALA A 643 40.42 -30.72 69.80
N LEU A 644 40.40 -30.28 68.53
CA LEU A 644 39.96 -30.99 67.32
C LEU A 644 38.58 -31.70 67.31
N ARG A 645 37.61 -31.11 66.60
CA ARG A 645 37.17 -31.60 65.28
C ARG A 645 36.33 -30.57 64.53
#